data_AF-A0A0G0NFD9-F1
#
_entry.id   AF-A0A0G0NFD9-F1
#
_cell.length_a   1.000
_cell.length_b   1.000
_cell.length_c   1.000
_cell.angle_alpha   90.00
_cell.angle_beta   90.00
_cell.angle_gamma   90.00
#
_symmetry.space_group_name_H-M   'P 1'
#
loop_
_entity.id
_entity.type
_entity.pdbx_description
1 polymer ?
#
loop_
_entity_poly.entity_id
_entity_poly.type
_entity_poly.pdbx_seq_one_letter_code
_entity_poly.pdbx_strand_id
1 'polypeptide(L)'
;MNRLVDNSFKEGDLDLTLRPQRLADYVGQEKVKSNLRILIEAAKQRNEPIEHVLLYGAPGLGKTTLAHIIANELGGNIRVTSGPVIEKAGDLAAILTNLAEGDILFIDEIHRLNKNIEEILYPAMEDYMLDIIIGKGPSAKTLRLDLSKFTIIGATTKASLISSPLRDRFGMVYHLDFYEPTDLQQIIQRSAKILSIALDDASANEVARRARRTPRVANRLLKRVRDYCQVKNADLIDLDSCRQALSMLEIDDLGLDSVDRRILELIIDKFNGGPVGLGTMAAATGEDIATLEEVYEPYLMQLGFLDRSPRGRVATDAAYRHLRDTSRLLVLHRDSGVLEHKQFFNVLDYLQSGDVLVLNNSKVIPARLLGQKADTKGKTEVFLSKRQGNQTNEVWECLLKGKNLNTGSIIKLDQDLIATVMTKQGDVWLVEFNKTGADFMTTIEQIGQTPLPPYIRKQLTDKDKETYQTVYAADDQKGSVAAPTAGLHFTPELLQKITDKGVRIEYLTLHVGLGTFLPVKTEYLEDHHMHAEWVEVKKETIQKIQEAKASQKKIVAVGTTTCRSLEAVWQEQDNMNAVKDFSAWVDIFIYPGYKFRVVDSLITNFHLPKSTLLMLVSALAGKDKIDRAYQEAIDQEYRFFSYGDAMFIC
;
A
#
# COMPACT_ATOMS: atom_id res chain seq x y z
N MET A 1 -36.80 41.45 23.76
CA MET A 1 -36.60 39.98 23.68
C MET A 1 -36.36 39.61 22.22
N ASN A 2 -35.10 39.51 21.83
CA ASN A 2 -34.71 39.10 20.48
C ASN A 2 -34.67 37.57 20.42
N ARG A 3 -35.44 37.00 19.50
CA ARG A 3 -35.43 35.58 19.17
C ARG A 3 -34.17 35.31 18.34
N LEU A 4 -33.26 34.51 18.89
CA LEU A 4 -32.14 33.90 18.17
C LEU A 4 -32.69 33.04 17.04
N VAL A 5 -32.36 33.37 15.80
CA VAL A 5 -32.67 32.57 14.62
C VAL A 5 -31.64 31.44 14.57
N ASP A 6 -32.16 30.23 14.71
CA ASP A 6 -31.46 28.96 14.56
C ASP A 6 -30.96 28.85 13.11
N ASN A 7 -29.63 28.92 12.93
CA ASN A 7 -28.99 28.93 11.62
C ASN A 7 -28.34 27.56 11.37
N SER A 8 -29.16 26.52 11.28
CA SER A 8 -28.71 25.18 10.88
C SER A 8 -28.51 25.16 9.35
N PHE A 9 -27.30 25.51 8.89
CA PHE A 9 -26.92 25.36 7.49
C PHE A 9 -27.04 23.89 7.07
N LYS A 10 -27.79 23.60 6.01
CA LYS A 10 -27.81 22.25 5.41
C LYS A 10 -26.41 21.95 4.87
N GLU A 11 -25.98 20.69 4.95
CA GLU A 11 -24.64 20.23 4.54
C GLU A 11 -24.29 20.60 3.08
N GLY A 12 -25.29 20.71 2.20
CA GLY A 12 -25.14 21.19 0.82
C GLY A 12 -24.83 22.69 0.66
N ASP A 13 -25.30 23.55 1.58
CA ASP A 13 -25.00 25.00 1.56
C ASP A 13 -23.55 25.27 1.96
N LEU A 14 -23.01 24.47 2.88
CA LEU A 14 -21.62 24.54 3.32
C LEU A 14 -20.63 24.22 2.18
N ASP A 15 -20.96 23.24 1.33
CA ASP A 15 -20.14 22.89 0.16
C ASP A 15 -20.13 23.99 -0.91
N LEU A 16 -21.19 24.78 -1.01
CA LEU A 16 -21.23 25.93 -1.92
C LEU A 16 -20.36 27.09 -1.40
N THR A 17 -20.36 27.33 -0.08
CA THR A 17 -19.51 28.39 0.51
C THR A 17 -18.01 28.14 0.40
N LEU A 18 -17.58 26.87 0.34
CA LEU A 18 -16.16 26.52 0.18
C LEU A 18 -15.64 26.81 -1.24
N ARG A 19 -16.53 26.82 -2.24
CA ARG A 19 -16.13 27.01 -3.64
C ARG A 19 -15.74 28.47 -3.89
N PRO A 20 -14.60 28.74 -4.54
CA PRO A 20 -14.25 30.08 -5.00
C PRO A 20 -15.31 30.63 -5.96
N GLN A 21 -15.58 31.93 -5.82
CA GLN A 21 -16.59 32.64 -6.61
C GLN A 21 -15.97 33.47 -7.74
N ARG A 22 -14.71 33.89 -7.59
CA ARG A 22 -13.97 34.69 -8.57
C ARG A 22 -12.74 33.96 -9.07
N LEU A 23 -12.27 34.34 -10.26
CA LEU A 23 -11.10 33.70 -10.86
C LEU A 23 -9.80 33.98 -10.07
N ALA A 24 -9.77 35.10 -9.33
CA ALA A 24 -8.69 35.44 -8.42
C ALA A 24 -8.58 34.49 -7.21
N ASP A 25 -9.70 33.95 -6.74
CA ASP A 25 -9.76 33.04 -5.60
C ASP A 25 -9.57 31.56 -6.01
N TYR A 26 -9.51 31.30 -7.32
CA TYR A 26 -9.29 29.96 -7.86
C TYR A 26 -7.80 29.61 -7.75
N VAL A 27 -7.45 28.77 -6.78
CA VAL A 27 -6.08 28.33 -6.54
C VAL A 27 -5.64 27.34 -7.65
N GLY A 28 -4.37 27.38 -8.05
CA GLY A 28 -3.81 26.50 -9.07
C GLY A 28 -4.33 26.77 -10.49
N GLN A 29 -4.09 25.84 -11.42
CA GLN A 29 -4.55 25.89 -12.81
C GLN A 29 -4.10 27.17 -13.57
N GLU A 30 -2.89 27.68 -13.31
CA GLU A 30 -2.45 29.01 -13.77
C GLU A 30 -2.60 29.23 -15.28
N LYS A 31 -2.27 28.22 -16.10
CA LYS A 31 -2.41 28.29 -17.56
C LYS A 31 -3.87 28.44 -18.01
N VAL A 32 -4.80 27.75 -17.34
CA VAL A 32 -6.23 27.86 -17.64
C VAL A 32 -6.74 29.23 -17.19
N LYS A 33 -6.34 29.69 -15.99
CA LYS A 33 -6.71 31.01 -15.47
C LYS A 33 -6.23 32.15 -16.37
N SER A 34 -4.98 32.12 -16.84
CA SER A 34 -4.45 33.17 -17.72
C SER A 34 -5.25 33.27 -19.02
N ASN A 35 -5.57 32.12 -19.62
CA ASN A 35 -6.33 32.09 -20.87
C ASN A 35 -7.78 32.55 -20.68
N LEU A 36 -8.43 32.11 -19.60
CA LEU A 36 -9.79 32.54 -19.26
C LEU A 36 -9.87 34.04 -18.97
N ARG A 37 -8.87 34.64 -18.29
CA ARG A 37 -8.84 36.10 -18.10
C ARG A 37 -8.88 36.85 -19.42
N ILE A 38 -8.02 36.46 -20.37
CA ILE A 38 -7.97 37.09 -21.70
C ILE A 38 -9.31 36.92 -22.42
N LEU A 39 -9.88 35.71 -22.41
CA LEU A 39 -11.16 35.40 -23.06
C LEU A 39 -12.30 36.26 -22.51
N ILE A 40 -12.43 36.30 -21.17
CA ILE A 40 -13.48 37.03 -20.47
C ILE A 40 -13.33 38.55 -20.67
N GLU A 41 -12.12 39.09 -20.54
CA GLU A 41 -11.85 40.52 -20.74
C GLU A 41 -12.17 40.95 -22.18
N ALA A 42 -11.75 40.16 -23.16
CA ALA A 42 -12.01 40.45 -24.58
C ALA A 42 -13.52 40.43 -24.90
N ALA A 43 -14.28 39.47 -24.36
CA ALA A 43 -15.72 39.40 -24.53
C ALA A 43 -16.47 40.56 -23.86
N LYS A 44 -16.06 40.93 -22.64
CA LYS A 44 -16.59 42.13 -21.95
C LYS A 44 -16.37 43.41 -22.73
N GLN A 45 -15.20 43.59 -23.32
CA GLN A 45 -14.90 44.78 -24.14
C GLN A 45 -15.76 44.86 -25.41
N ARG A 46 -16.11 43.71 -26.00
CA ARG A 46 -16.99 43.64 -27.18
C ARG A 46 -18.48 43.65 -26.85
N ASN A 47 -18.85 43.45 -25.58
CA ASN A 47 -20.24 43.22 -25.15
C ASN A 47 -20.89 42.05 -25.91
N GLU A 48 -20.13 40.95 -26.06
CA GLU A 48 -20.55 39.72 -26.73
C GLU A 48 -20.40 38.52 -25.78
N PRO A 49 -21.22 37.46 -25.92
CA PRO A 49 -20.98 36.20 -25.23
C PRO A 49 -19.60 35.61 -25.59
N ILE A 50 -18.99 34.89 -24.66
CA ILE A 50 -17.79 34.10 -24.97
C ILE A 50 -18.17 32.91 -25.86
N GLU A 51 -17.20 32.42 -26.62
CA GLU A 51 -17.31 31.14 -27.31
C GLU A 51 -17.61 29.99 -26.34
N HIS A 52 -18.20 28.92 -26.85
CA HIS A 52 -18.46 27.73 -26.04
C HIS A 52 -17.16 27.12 -25.50
N VAL A 53 -17.20 26.67 -24.24
CA VAL A 53 -16.03 26.17 -23.52
C VAL A 53 -16.19 24.69 -23.18
N LEU A 54 -15.18 23.88 -23.50
CA LEU A 54 -15.09 22.48 -23.06
C LEU A 54 -14.04 22.35 -21.95
N LEU A 55 -14.46 21.86 -20.79
CA LEU A 55 -13.60 21.56 -19.65
C LEU A 55 -13.42 20.04 -19.55
N TYR A 56 -12.18 19.55 -19.51
CA TYR A 56 -11.94 18.13 -19.27
C TYR A 56 -10.81 17.86 -18.29
N GLY A 57 -10.85 16.69 -17.66
CA GLY A 57 -9.88 16.27 -16.66
C GLY A 57 -10.53 15.35 -15.61
N ALA A 58 -9.71 14.81 -14.70
CA ALA A 58 -10.15 13.88 -13.67
C ALA A 58 -11.34 14.40 -12.81
N PRO A 59 -12.13 13.50 -12.20
CA PRO A 59 -13.18 13.91 -11.28
C PRO A 59 -12.60 14.68 -10.08
N GLY A 60 -13.35 15.65 -9.57
CA GLY A 60 -12.96 16.40 -8.37
C GLY A 60 -11.98 17.57 -8.57
N LEU A 61 -11.50 17.83 -9.80
CA LEU A 61 -10.58 18.93 -10.12
C LEU A 61 -11.20 20.35 -10.15
N GLY A 62 -12.52 20.46 -10.03
CA GLY A 62 -13.21 21.75 -9.96
C GLY A 62 -13.86 22.24 -11.27
N LYS A 63 -14.14 21.36 -12.24
CA LYS A 63 -14.82 21.73 -13.50
C LYS A 63 -16.11 22.53 -13.28
N THR A 64 -17.03 22.02 -12.44
CA THR A 64 -18.28 22.72 -12.08
C THR A 64 -18.01 24.06 -11.40
N THR A 65 -17.02 24.12 -10.50
CA THR A 65 -16.62 25.36 -9.83
C THR A 65 -16.13 26.41 -10.83
N LEU A 66 -15.32 25.99 -11.80
CA LEU A 66 -14.79 26.87 -12.84
C LEU A 66 -15.91 27.41 -13.75
N ALA A 67 -16.90 26.58 -14.09
CA ALA A 67 -18.08 27.03 -14.83
C ALA A 67 -18.87 28.13 -14.08
N HIS A 68 -19.07 27.98 -12.77
CA HIS A 68 -19.69 29.02 -11.94
C HIS A 68 -18.85 30.30 -11.88
N ILE A 69 -17.52 30.18 -11.79
CA ILE A 69 -16.62 31.34 -11.83
C ILE A 69 -16.74 32.07 -13.16
N ILE A 70 -16.73 31.36 -14.29
CA ILE A 70 -16.88 31.96 -15.63
C ILE A 70 -18.21 32.73 -15.72
N ALA A 71 -19.31 32.14 -15.26
CA ALA A 71 -20.61 32.81 -15.22
C ALA A 71 -20.60 34.08 -14.37
N ASN A 72 -20.04 34.00 -13.16
CA ASN A 72 -19.97 35.13 -12.24
C ASN A 72 -19.07 36.26 -12.78
N GLU A 73 -17.95 35.92 -13.42
CA GLU A 73 -17.09 36.90 -14.06
C GLU A 73 -17.80 37.59 -15.24
N LEU A 74 -18.58 36.88 -16.04
CA LEU A 74 -19.34 37.45 -17.16
C LEU A 74 -20.62 38.20 -16.73
N GLY A 75 -21.09 37.99 -15.50
CA GLY A 75 -22.31 38.59 -14.98
C GLY A 75 -23.60 37.95 -15.51
N GLY A 76 -23.51 36.78 -16.16
CA GLY A 76 -24.65 36.03 -16.69
C GLY A 76 -25.17 34.99 -15.70
N ASN A 77 -26.42 34.54 -15.86
CA ASN A 77 -26.95 33.44 -15.05
C ASN A 77 -26.38 32.10 -15.55
N ILE A 78 -26.25 31.14 -14.64
CA ILE A 78 -25.82 29.78 -14.99
C ILE A 78 -26.94 28.78 -14.74
N ARG A 79 -27.29 28.03 -15.79
CA ARG A 79 -28.19 26.89 -15.72
C ARG A 79 -27.37 25.61 -15.78
N VAL A 80 -27.43 24.82 -14.71
CA VAL A 80 -26.67 23.57 -14.56
C VAL A 80 -27.55 22.38 -14.91
N THR A 81 -27.02 21.47 -15.73
CA THR A 81 -27.62 20.17 -16.06
C THR A 81 -26.51 19.14 -16.29
N SER A 82 -26.86 17.89 -16.59
CA SER A 82 -25.90 16.85 -16.99
C SER A 82 -26.37 16.09 -18.21
N GLY A 83 -25.43 15.50 -18.96
CA GLY A 83 -25.71 14.70 -20.15
C GLY A 83 -26.76 13.63 -19.91
N PRO A 84 -26.65 12.80 -18.85
CA PRO A 84 -27.64 11.76 -18.55
C PRO A 84 -29.05 12.27 -18.23
N VAL A 85 -29.19 13.52 -17.77
CA VAL A 85 -30.49 14.11 -17.44
C VAL A 85 -31.26 14.52 -18.70
N ILE A 86 -30.58 14.76 -19.82
CA ILE A 86 -31.20 15.18 -21.07
C ILE A 86 -31.53 13.94 -21.91
N GLU A 87 -32.70 13.36 -21.66
CA GLU A 87 -33.13 12.13 -22.33
C GLU A 87 -33.81 12.41 -23.68
N LYS A 88 -34.58 13.50 -23.79
CA LYS A 88 -35.44 13.79 -24.94
C LYS A 88 -35.21 15.18 -25.51
N ALA A 89 -35.50 15.33 -26.81
CA ALA A 89 -35.36 16.59 -27.53
C ALA A 89 -36.13 17.74 -26.85
N GLY A 90 -37.29 17.43 -26.28
CA GLY A 90 -38.10 18.37 -25.52
C GLY A 90 -37.41 18.90 -24.26
N ASP A 91 -36.58 18.09 -23.59
CA ASP A 91 -35.87 18.51 -22.38
C ASP A 91 -34.80 19.54 -22.74
N LEU A 92 -34.02 19.27 -23.79
CA LEU A 92 -33.04 20.21 -24.32
C LEU A 92 -33.72 21.50 -24.82
N ALA A 93 -34.80 21.37 -25.59
CA ALA A 93 -35.56 22.49 -26.09
C ALA A 93 -36.09 23.40 -24.96
N ALA A 94 -36.64 22.80 -23.90
CA ALA A 94 -37.13 23.53 -22.74
C ALA A 94 -36.02 24.27 -21.98
N ILE A 95 -34.79 23.72 -21.96
CA ILE A 95 -33.64 24.39 -21.36
C ILE A 95 -33.23 25.57 -22.24
N LEU A 96 -32.97 25.34 -23.53
CA LEU A 96 -32.42 26.33 -24.46
C LEU A 96 -33.34 27.52 -24.68
N THR A 97 -34.64 27.28 -24.83
CA THR A 97 -35.63 28.36 -25.06
C THR A 97 -35.85 29.26 -23.84
N ASN A 98 -35.42 28.85 -22.66
CA ASN A 98 -35.51 29.64 -21.43
C ASN A 98 -34.22 30.43 -21.11
N LEU A 99 -33.18 30.34 -21.94
CA LEU A 99 -31.94 31.09 -21.74
C LEU A 99 -32.07 32.53 -22.25
N ALA A 100 -31.63 33.49 -21.45
CA ALA A 100 -31.49 34.87 -21.86
C ALA A 100 -30.16 35.11 -22.59
N GLU A 101 -30.04 36.28 -23.23
CA GLU A 101 -28.79 36.68 -23.88
C GLU A 101 -27.67 36.81 -22.84
N GLY A 102 -26.55 36.13 -23.09
CA GLY A 102 -25.39 36.07 -22.19
C GLY A 102 -25.48 35.03 -21.07
N ASP A 103 -26.59 34.27 -20.96
CA ASP A 103 -26.68 33.17 -20.00
C ASP A 103 -25.74 32.01 -20.38
N ILE A 104 -25.37 31.24 -19.36
CA ILE A 104 -24.51 30.07 -19.49
C ILE A 104 -25.30 28.79 -19.23
N LEU A 105 -25.22 27.85 -20.18
CA LEU A 105 -25.68 26.47 -19.99
C LEU A 105 -24.48 25.58 -19.67
N PHE A 106 -24.39 25.11 -18.43
CA PHE A 106 -23.37 24.13 -18.02
C PHE A 106 -23.93 22.70 -18.12
N ILE A 107 -23.28 21.85 -18.92
CA ILE A 107 -23.63 20.45 -19.11
C ILE A 107 -22.48 19.58 -18.57
N ASP A 108 -22.65 19.02 -17.38
CA ASP A 108 -21.70 18.04 -16.84
C ASP A 108 -21.87 16.67 -17.52
N GLU A 109 -20.81 15.88 -17.58
CA GLU A 109 -20.79 14.61 -18.32
C GLU A 109 -21.38 14.72 -19.75
N ILE A 110 -21.02 15.78 -20.48
CA ILE A 110 -21.59 16.07 -21.80
C ILE A 110 -21.38 14.93 -22.83
N HIS A 111 -20.35 14.09 -22.61
CA HIS A 111 -20.10 12.88 -23.40
C HIS A 111 -21.18 11.79 -23.26
N ARG A 112 -22.09 11.90 -22.27
CA ARG A 112 -23.19 10.97 -22.06
C ARG A 112 -24.50 11.43 -22.68
N LEU A 113 -24.50 12.56 -23.40
CA LEU A 113 -25.63 12.92 -24.26
C LEU A 113 -25.86 11.81 -25.27
N ASN A 114 -27.13 11.46 -25.50
CA ASN A 114 -27.43 10.54 -26.58
C ASN A 114 -27.17 11.24 -27.93
N LYS A 115 -26.83 10.45 -28.95
CA LYS A 115 -26.45 10.97 -30.28
C LYS A 115 -27.52 11.86 -30.92
N ASN A 116 -28.80 11.55 -30.73
CA ASN A 116 -29.89 12.35 -31.29
C ASN A 116 -29.97 13.74 -30.64
N ILE A 117 -29.77 13.82 -29.32
CA ILE A 117 -29.72 15.09 -28.58
C ILE A 117 -28.48 15.89 -28.96
N GLU A 118 -27.35 15.21 -29.13
CA GLU A 118 -26.12 15.80 -29.62
C GLU A 118 -26.31 16.46 -31.00
N GLU A 119 -26.96 15.77 -31.94
CA GLU A 119 -27.27 16.30 -33.27
C GLU A 119 -28.21 17.52 -33.24
N ILE A 120 -29.17 17.53 -32.30
CA ILE A 120 -30.07 18.68 -32.09
C ILE A 120 -29.33 19.87 -31.46
N LEU A 121 -28.24 19.62 -30.73
CA LEU A 121 -27.45 20.67 -30.10
C LEU A 121 -26.58 21.45 -31.12
N TYR A 122 -26.23 20.84 -32.25
CA TYR A 122 -25.32 21.44 -33.23
C TYR A 122 -25.81 22.80 -33.78
N PRO A 123 -27.05 22.94 -34.29
CA PRO A 123 -27.52 24.22 -34.81
C PRO A 123 -27.70 25.26 -33.70
N ALA A 124 -27.97 24.82 -32.47
CA ALA A 124 -28.07 25.70 -31.32
C ALA A 124 -26.73 26.30 -30.92
N MET A 125 -25.63 25.57 -31.13
CA MET A 125 -24.26 26.04 -30.89
C MET A 125 -23.71 26.92 -32.03
N GLU A 126 -24.03 26.58 -33.28
CA GLU A 126 -23.46 27.27 -34.45
C GLU A 126 -24.24 28.53 -34.82
N ASP A 127 -25.57 28.42 -34.89
CA ASP A 127 -26.44 29.45 -35.46
C ASP A 127 -27.42 30.05 -34.45
N TYR A 128 -27.41 29.57 -33.19
CA TYR A 128 -28.40 29.92 -32.16
C TYR A 128 -29.83 29.62 -32.61
N MET A 129 -30.05 28.48 -33.26
CA MET A 129 -31.35 28.06 -33.75
C MET A 129 -31.65 26.62 -33.34
N LEU A 130 -32.92 26.31 -33.16
CA LEU A 130 -33.38 24.98 -32.78
C LEU A 130 -34.47 24.48 -33.72
N ASP A 131 -34.21 23.34 -34.37
CA ASP A 131 -35.18 22.69 -35.24
C ASP A 131 -35.97 21.64 -34.44
N ILE A 132 -37.28 21.84 -34.30
CA ILE A 132 -38.19 20.92 -33.60
C ILE A 132 -39.15 20.30 -34.62
N ILE A 133 -39.19 18.97 -34.67
CA ILE A 133 -40.16 18.23 -35.48
C ILE A 133 -41.46 18.06 -34.69
N ILE A 134 -42.55 18.65 -35.19
CA ILE A 134 -43.88 18.55 -34.60
C ILE A 134 -44.76 17.63 -35.46
N GLY A 135 -45.34 16.61 -34.82
CA GLY A 135 -46.20 15.61 -35.46
C GLY A 135 -45.50 14.25 -35.68
N LYS A 136 -46.19 13.31 -36.32
CA LYS A 136 -45.67 11.96 -36.64
C LYS A 136 -45.92 11.61 -38.11
N GLY A 137 -45.02 10.81 -38.68
CA GLY A 137 -45.15 10.30 -40.05
C GLY A 137 -44.99 11.38 -41.13
N PRO A 138 -45.51 11.16 -42.36
CA PRO A 138 -45.35 12.06 -43.50
C PRO A 138 -45.93 13.47 -43.31
N SER A 139 -46.73 13.67 -42.25
CA SER A 139 -47.36 14.95 -41.90
C SER A 139 -46.55 15.80 -40.92
N ALA A 140 -45.42 15.27 -40.43
CA ALA A 140 -44.57 15.99 -39.50
C ALA A 140 -44.01 17.27 -40.15
N LYS A 141 -44.06 18.38 -39.40
CA LYS A 141 -43.53 19.68 -39.82
C LYS A 141 -42.34 20.04 -38.95
N THR A 142 -41.27 20.55 -39.57
CA THR A 142 -40.15 21.12 -38.85
C THR A 142 -40.44 22.59 -38.55
N LEU A 143 -40.41 22.96 -37.27
CA LEU A 143 -40.50 24.33 -36.78
C LEU A 143 -39.09 24.77 -36.36
N ARG A 144 -38.61 25.88 -36.94
CA ARG A 144 -37.35 26.50 -36.53
C ARG A 144 -37.64 27.58 -35.49
N LEU A 145 -36.95 27.51 -34.36
CA LEU A 145 -37.02 28.48 -33.28
C LEU A 145 -35.68 29.23 -33.18
N ASP A 146 -35.74 30.55 -33.12
CA ASP A 146 -34.58 31.38 -32.82
C ASP A 146 -34.31 31.36 -31.31
N LEU A 147 -33.05 31.21 -30.92
CA LEU A 147 -32.60 31.23 -29.53
C LEU A 147 -31.86 32.55 -29.24
N SER A 148 -31.88 32.97 -27.97
CA SER A 148 -30.98 34.01 -27.48
C SER A 148 -29.52 33.58 -27.68
N LYS A 149 -28.57 34.51 -27.74
CA LYS A 149 -27.14 34.12 -27.73
C LYS A 149 -26.72 33.69 -26.33
N PHE A 150 -26.32 32.44 -26.16
CA PHE A 150 -25.89 31.86 -24.88
C PHE A 150 -24.52 31.19 -25.02
N THR A 151 -23.87 30.87 -23.91
CA THR A 151 -22.63 30.10 -23.91
C THR A 151 -22.86 28.70 -23.34
N ILE A 152 -22.43 27.65 -24.03
CA ILE A 152 -22.34 26.30 -23.45
C ILE A 152 -20.98 26.12 -22.79
N ILE A 153 -21.00 25.62 -21.56
CA ILE A 153 -19.83 25.05 -20.91
C ILE A 153 -20.05 23.54 -20.76
N GLY A 154 -19.34 22.74 -21.54
CA GLY A 154 -19.37 21.28 -21.44
C GLY A 154 -18.29 20.77 -20.48
N ALA A 155 -18.59 19.75 -19.68
CA ALA A 155 -17.59 19.07 -18.86
C ALA A 155 -17.53 17.56 -19.12
N THR A 156 -16.31 17.01 -19.16
CA THR A 156 -16.07 15.56 -19.32
C THR A 156 -14.84 15.09 -18.55
N THR A 157 -14.71 13.79 -18.31
CA THR A 157 -13.52 13.20 -17.69
C THR A 157 -12.37 13.08 -18.70
N LYS A 158 -12.68 12.77 -19.96
CA LYS A 158 -11.71 12.61 -21.04
C LYS A 158 -12.21 13.27 -22.32
N ALA A 159 -11.33 14.01 -23.01
CA ALA A 159 -11.66 14.63 -24.29
C ALA A 159 -11.99 13.61 -25.38
N SER A 160 -11.44 12.40 -25.32
CA SER A 160 -11.67 11.32 -26.29
C SER A 160 -13.08 10.71 -26.24
N LEU A 161 -13.86 11.00 -25.19
CA LEU A 161 -15.25 10.52 -25.07
C LEU A 161 -16.24 11.40 -25.85
N ILE A 162 -15.79 12.57 -26.33
CA ILE A 162 -16.61 13.50 -27.10
C ILE A 162 -16.46 13.19 -28.58
N SER A 163 -17.56 13.22 -29.33
CA SER A 163 -17.51 13.07 -30.79
C SER A 163 -16.72 14.23 -31.42
N SER A 164 -16.07 14.00 -32.58
CA SER A 164 -15.40 15.12 -33.28
C SER A 164 -16.39 16.24 -33.61
N PRO A 165 -17.60 15.97 -34.16
CA PRO A 165 -18.56 17.03 -34.46
C PRO A 165 -18.92 17.91 -33.26
N LEU A 166 -19.17 17.35 -32.08
CA LEU A 166 -19.47 18.15 -30.89
C LEU A 166 -18.23 18.89 -30.39
N ARG A 167 -17.07 18.25 -30.39
CA ARG A 167 -15.82 18.86 -29.92
C ARG A 167 -15.42 20.07 -30.75
N ASP A 168 -15.56 19.98 -32.08
CA ASP A 168 -15.12 21.02 -33.02
C ASP A 168 -15.97 22.30 -32.93
N ARG A 169 -17.13 22.25 -32.27
CA ARG A 169 -18.03 23.39 -31.98
C ARG A 169 -17.69 24.12 -30.68
N PHE A 170 -16.76 23.61 -29.88
CA PHE A 170 -16.22 24.33 -28.74
C PHE A 170 -15.06 25.21 -29.20
N GLY A 171 -15.24 26.53 -29.14
CA GLY A 171 -14.19 27.50 -29.51
C GLY A 171 -12.98 27.44 -28.57
N MET A 172 -13.21 27.07 -27.30
CA MET A 172 -12.15 26.95 -26.30
C MET A 172 -12.19 25.60 -25.59
N VAL A 173 -11.04 24.94 -25.48
CA VAL A 173 -10.90 23.65 -24.80
C VAL A 173 -9.81 23.73 -23.73
N TYR A 174 -10.17 23.47 -22.48
CA TYR A 174 -9.26 23.52 -21.34
C TYR A 174 -9.13 22.17 -20.64
N HIS A 175 -7.88 21.73 -20.45
CA HIS A 175 -7.54 20.61 -19.58
C HIS A 175 -7.31 21.11 -18.16
N LEU A 176 -7.94 20.50 -17.17
CA LEU A 176 -7.63 20.71 -15.76
C LEU A 176 -6.66 19.62 -15.33
N ASP A 177 -5.50 20.03 -14.83
CA ASP A 177 -4.47 19.14 -14.33
C ASP A 177 -4.70 18.77 -12.86
N PHE A 178 -4.02 17.74 -12.37
CA PHE A 178 -3.95 17.47 -10.93
C PHE A 178 -3.27 18.62 -10.18
N TYR A 179 -3.69 18.84 -8.94
CA TYR A 179 -3.16 19.92 -8.12
C TYR A 179 -1.88 19.48 -7.42
N GLU A 180 -0.93 20.40 -7.30
CA GLU A 180 0.27 20.16 -6.50
C GLU A 180 -0.04 20.25 -5.00
N PRO A 181 0.74 19.59 -4.13
CA PRO A 181 0.51 19.62 -2.69
C PRO A 181 0.44 21.04 -2.11
N THR A 182 1.22 21.98 -2.66
CA THR A 182 1.22 23.39 -2.26
C THR A 182 -0.10 24.09 -2.60
N ASP A 183 -0.69 23.78 -3.77
CA ASP A 183 -1.98 24.33 -4.16
C ASP A 183 -3.09 23.80 -3.24
N LEU A 184 -3.04 22.50 -2.95
CA LEU A 184 -3.98 21.85 -2.04
C LEU A 184 -3.87 22.38 -0.62
N GLN A 185 -2.65 22.63 -0.12
CA GLN A 185 -2.44 23.24 1.19
C GLN A 185 -3.11 24.61 1.27
N GLN A 186 -2.95 25.46 0.25
CA GLN A 186 -3.63 26.76 0.19
C GLN A 186 -5.16 26.63 0.18
N ILE A 187 -5.68 25.66 -0.58
CA ILE A 187 -7.13 25.36 -0.61
C ILE A 187 -7.61 24.94 0.79
N ILE A 188 -6.89 24.04 1.44
CA ILE A 188 -7.21 23.54 2.79
C ILE A 188 -7.19 24.68 3.81
N GLN A 189 -6.15 25.53 3.81
CA GLN A 189 -6.07 26.69 4.70
C GLN A 189 -7.21 27.67 4.48
N ARG A 190 -7.57 27.96 3.22
CA ARG A 190 -8.72 28.81 2.88
C ARG A 190 -10.02 28.20 3.40
N SER A 191 -10.23 26.90 3.16
CA SER A 191 -11.40 26.19 3.64
C SER A 191 -11.47 26.13 5.16
N ALA A 192 -10.34 25.96 5.85
CA ALA A 192 -10.25 25.98 7.30
C ALA A 192 -10.69 27.34 7.87
N LYS A 193 -10.24 28.44 7.25
CA LYS A 193 -10.67 29.80 7.62
C LYS A 193 -12.18 29.98 7.45
N ILE A 194 -12.75 29.53 6.33
CA ILE A 194 -14.20 29.62 6.06
C ILE A 194 -15.00 28.81 7.09
N LEU A 195 -14.50 27.63 7.46
CA LEU A 195 -15.13 26.74 8.44
C LEU A 195 -14.80 27.09 9.89
N SER A 196 -14.06 28.18 10.14
CA SER A 196 -13.59 28.58 11.47
C SER A 196 -12.84 27.47 12.21
N ILE A 197 -12.00 26.73 11.49
CA ILE A 197 -11.14 25.66 12.01
C ILE A 197 -9.75 26.24 12.29
N ALA A 198 -9.25 26.12 13.52
CA ALA A 198 -7.85 26.35 13.81
C ALA A 198 -7.03 25.15 13.33
N LEU A 199 -6.18 25.36 12.33
CA LEU A 199 -5.37 24.32 11.68
C LEU A 199 -3.96 24.89 11.45
N ASP A 200 -2.93 24.16 11.87
CA ASP A 200 -1.55 24.55 11.60
C ASP A 200 -1.08 24.17 10.18
N ASP A 201 0.04 24.75 9.74
CA ASP A 201 0.56 24.53 8.39
C ASP A 201 1.03 23.09 8.14
N ALA A 202 1.57 22.44 9.17
CA ALA A 202 2.03 21.06 9.09
C ALA A 202 0.86 20.09 8.84
N SER A 203 -0.25 20.30 9.53
CA SER A 203 -1.49 19.53 9.41
C SER A 203 -2.19 19.79 8.08
N ALA A 204 -2.20 21.04 7.62
CA ALA A 204 -2.71 21.38 6.29
C ALA A 204 -1.93 20.65 5.19
N ASN A 205 -0.60 20.58 5.31
CA ASN A 205 0.25 19.82 4.39
C ASN A 205 0.01 18.30 4.50
N GLU A 206 -0.16 17.76 5.71
CA GLU A 206 -0.47 16.34 5.93
C GLU A 206 -1.79 15.94 5.23
N VAL A 207 -2.84 16.75 5.35
CA VAL A 207 -4.10 16.53 4.61
C VAL A 207 -3.90 16.68 3.10
N ALA A 208 -3.13 17.68 2.66
CA ALA A 208 -2.86 17.92 1.24
C ALA A 208 -2.16 16.73 0.57
N ARG A 209 -1.18 16.13 1.23
CA ARG A 209 -0.43 14.97 0.71
C ARG A 209 -1.32 13.74 0.54
N ARG A 210 -2.34 13.56 1.39
CA ARG A 210 -3.30 12.44 1.34
C ARG A 210 -4.56 12.73 0.51
N ALA A 211 -4.67 13.92 -0.07
CA ALA A 211 -5.87 14.37 -0.79
C ALA A 211 -5.94 13.93 -2.26
N ARG A 212 -5.13 12.95 -2.68
CA ARG A 212 -5.12 12.40 -4.05
C ARG A 212 -5.03 13.45 -5.15
N ARG A 213 -4.32 14.56 -4.88
CA ARG A 213 -4.16 15.70 -5.78
C ARG A 213 -5.46 16.35 -6.27
N THR A 214 -6.56 16.21 -5.52
CA THR A 214 -7.86 16.81 -5.88
C THR A 214 -8.44 17.69 -4.76
N PRO A 215 -8.95 18.90 -5.09
CA PRO A 215 -9.61 19.77 -4.12
C PRO A 215 -10.84 19.14 -3.45
N ARG A 216 -11.59 18.31 -4.18
CA ARG A 216 -12.76 17.60 -3.65
C ARG A 216 -12.37 16.69 -2.49
N VAL A 217 -11.34 15.86 -2.67
CA VAL A 217 -10.87 14.96 -1.61
C VAL A 217 -10.24 15.77 -0.48
N ALA A 218 -9.45 16.81 -0.78
CA ALA A 218 -8.85 17.68 0.23
C ALA A 218 -9.89 18.27 1.21
N ASN A 219 -10.94 18.89 0.68
CA ASN A 219 -12.02 19.45 1.51
C ASN A 219 -12.80 18.38 2.27
N ARG A 220 -13.01 17.20 1.67
CA ARG A 220 -13.65 16.06 2.34
C ARG A 220 -12.81 15.60 3.54
N LEU A 221 -11.50 15.44 3.36
CA LEU A 221 -10.59 15.03 4.43
C LEU A 221 -10.53 16.07 5.55
N LEU A 222 -10.39 17.35 5.21
CA LEU A 222 -10.42 18.44 6.19
C LEU A 222 -11.67 18.39 7.08
N LYS A 223 -12.85 18.18 6.48
CA LYS A 223 -14.11 18.04 7.22
C LYS A 223 -14.07 16.85 8.17
N ARG A 224 -13.58 15.69 7.73
CA ARG A 224 -13.48 14.49 8.58
C ARG A 224 -12.48 14.65 9.73
N VAL A 225 -11.33 15.28 9.45
CA VAL A 225 -10.32 15.58 10.48
C VAL A 225 -10.90 16.56 11.51
N ARG A 226 -11.64 17.58 11.07
CA ARG A 226 -12.38 18.48 11.97
C ARG A 226 -13.37 17.72 12.83
N ASP A 227 -14.22 16.88 12.23
CA ASP A 227 -15.25 16.13 12.96
C ASP A 227 -14.61 15.29 14.08
N TYR A 228 -13.47 14.62 13.79
CA TYR A 228 -12.70 13.89 14.79
C TYR A 228 -12.18 14.78 15.93
N CYS A 229 -11.54 15.91 15.59
CA CYS A 229 -10.94 16.81 16.56
C CYS A 229 -11.99 17.48 17.47
N GLN A 230 -13.17 17.82 16.92
CA GLN A 230 -14.29 18.36 17.68
C GLN A 230 -14.80 17.38 18.73
N VAL A 231 -14.91 16.08 18.40
CA VAL A 231 -15.32 15.05 19.36
C VAL A 231 -14.27 14.87 20.47
N LYS A 232 -12.99 15.09 20.17
CA LYS A 232 -11.88 15.04 21.13
C LYS A 232 -11.70 16.32 21.95
N ASN A 233 -12.53 17.34 21.73
CA ASN A 233 -12.43 18.68 22.35
C ASN A 233 -11.05 19.34 22.11
N ALA A 234 -10.49 19.17 20.92
CA ALA A 234 -9.26 19.84 20.52
C ALA A 234 -9.59 21.24 19.94
N ASP A 235 -9.00 22.28 20.52
CA ASP A 235 -9.16 23.66 20.04
C ASP A 235 -8.33 23.97 18.78
N LEU A 236 -7.24 23.22 18.55
CA LEU A 236 -6.33 23.33 17.42
C LEU A 236 -6.12 21.94 16.82
N ILE A 237 -6.22 21.84 15.49
CA ILE A 237 -5.83 20.65 14.74
C ILE A 237 -4.31 20.74 14.49
N ASP A 238 -3.57 19.99 15.29
CA ASP A 238 -2.12 19.78 15.17
C ASP A 238 -1.79 18.51 14.38
N LEU A 239 -0.50 18.31 14.08
CA LEU A 239 -0.05 17.23 13.21
C LEU A 239 -0.42 15.85 13.76
N ASP A 240 -0.36 15.67 15.08
CA ASP A 240 -0.61 14.38 15.72
C ASP A 240 -2.10 14.04 15.73
N SER A 241 -2.97 14.99 16.09
CA SER A 241 -4.43 14.82 16.00
C SER A 241 -4.89 14.61 14.56
N CYS A 242 -4.27 15.31 13.59
CA CYS A 242 -4.53 15.12 12.18
C CYS A 242 -4.18 13.69 11.70
N ARG A 243 -2.98 13.19 12.06
CA ARG A 243 -2.55 11.82 11.73
C ARG A 243 -3.43 10.76 12.37
N GLN A 244 -3.82 10.95 13.63
CA GLN A 244 -4.74 10.04 14.31
C GLN A 244 -6.11 9.99 13.63
N ALA A 245 -6.64 11.15 13.23
CA ALA A 245 -7.91 11.22 12.50
C ALA A 245 -7.82 10.50 11.15
N LEU A 246 -6.75 10.75 10.37
CA LEU A 246 -6.53 10.12 9.06
C LEU A 246 -6.31 8.61 9.17
N SER A 247 -5.58 8.16 10.20
CA SER A 247 -5.38 6.74 10.50
C SER A 247 -6.69 6.04 10.86
N MET A 248 -7.56 6.71 11.64
CA MET A 248 -8.90 6.18 11.97
C MET A 248 -9.83 6.09 10.75
N LEU A 249 -9.63 6.95 9.75
CA LEU A 249 -10.29 6.87 8.45
C LEU A 249 -9.67 5.80 7.52
N GLU A 250 -8.66 5.08 8.01
CA GLU A 250 -7.93 4.07 7.27
C GLU A 250 -7.24 4.61 6.01
N ILE A 251 -6.77 5.86 6.07
CA ILE A 251 -6.06 6.53 4.99
C ILE A 251 -4.56 6.52 5.27
N ASP A 252 -3.79 5.90 4.39
CA ASP A 252 -2.34 5.81 4.54
C ASP A 252 -1.59 7.10 4.15
N ASP A 253 -0.27 7.09 4.27
CA ASP A 253 0.61 8.23 3.96
C ASP A 253 0.55 8.68 2.49
N LEU A 254 0.07 7.83 1.59
CA LEU A 254 -0.12 8.13 0.17
C LEU A 254 -1.58 8.50 -0.16
N GLY A 255 -2.47 8.54 0.82
CA GLY A 255 -3.88 8.88 0.61
C GLY A 255 -4.74 7.73 0.09
N LEU A 256 -4.25 6.49 0.13
CA LEU A 256 -5.01 5.30 -0.23
C LEU A 256 -5.94 4.94 0.92
N ASP A 257 -7.22 4.72 0.61
CA ASP A 257 -8.18 4.22 1.60
C ASP A 257 -8.19 2.68 1.66
N SER A 258 -9.14 2.13 2.40
CA SER A 258 -9.30 0.68 2.53
C SER A 258 -9.72 -0.01 1.24
N VAL A 259 -10.46 0.67 0.35
CA VAL A 259 -10.89 0.10 -0.94
C VAL A 259 -9.71 0.07 -1.90
N ASP A 260 -8.91 1.13 -1.96
CA ASP A 260 -7.66 1.17 -2.73
C ASP A 260 -6.75 -0.01 -2.37
N ARG A 261 -6.51 -0.21 -1.07
CA ARG A 261 -5.65 -1.29 -0.57
C ARG A 261 -6.26 -2.66 -0.85
N ARG A 262 -7.57 -2.82 -0.66
CA ARG A 262 -8.28 -4.07 -0.98
C ARG A 262 -8.23 -4.42 -2.47
N ILE A 263 -8.22 -3.45 -3.37
CA ILE A 263 -8.01 -3.69 -4.82
C ILE A 263 -6.61 -4.26 -5.04
N LEU A 264 -5.57 -3.64 -4.46
CA LEU A 264 -4.19 -4.09 -4.61
C LEU A 264 -3.97 -5.47 -3.98
N GLU A 265 -4.43 -5.68 -2.75
CA GLU A 265 -4.39 -6.96 -2.04
C GLU A 265 -5.12 -8.06 -2.83
N LEU A 266 -6.28 -7.77 -3.40
CA LEU A 266 -7.00 -8.72 -4.24
C LEU A 266 -6.14 -9.17 -5.42
N ILE A 267 -5.57 -8.22 -6.17
CA ILE A 267 -4.75 -8.51 -7.34
C ILE A 267 -3.50 -9.29 -6.93
N ILE A 268 -2.84 -8.89 -5.84
CA ILE A 268 -1.58 -9.46 -5.37
C ILE A 268 -1.79 -10.84 -4.76
N ASP A 269 -2.67 -10.96 -3.75
CA ASP A 269 -2.82 -12.16 -2.94
C ASP A 269 -3.70 -13.21 -3.61
N LYS A 270 -4.82 -12.80 -4.23
CA LYS A 270 -5.76 -13.77 -4.83
C LYS A 270 -5.43 -14.09 -6.29
N PHE A 271 -4.84 -13.15 -7.01
CA PHE A 271 -4.56 -13.29 -8.44
C PHE A 271 -3.07 -13.22 -8.79
N ASN A 272 -2.17 -13.31 -7.80
CA ASN A 272 -0.71 -13.40 -8.00
C ASN A 272 -0.13 -12.24 -8.82
N GLY A 273 -0.64 -11.04 -8.60
CA GLY A 273 -0.26 -9.85 -9.34
C GLY A 273 -1.12 -9.56 -10.57
N GLY A 274 -2.09 -10.42 -10.90
CA GLY A 274 -3.00 -10.26 -12.03
C GLY A 274 -2.63 -11.12 -13.25
N PRO A 275 -3.29 -10.92 -14.41
CA PRO A 275 -4.29 -9.89 -14.70
C PRO A 275 -5.69 -10.19 -14.12
N VAL A 276 -6.40 -9.16 -13.66
CA VAL A 276 -7.78 -9.25 -13.12
C VAL A 276 -8.76 -8.36 -13.89
N GLY A 277 -9.92 -8.89 -14.25
CA GLY A 277 -10.98 -8.11 -14.90
C GLY A 277 -11.72 -7.19 -13.93
N LEU A 278 -12.20 -6.04 -14.41
CA LEU A 278 -12.99 -5.08 -13.62
C LEU A 278 -14.19 -5.71 -12.91
N GLY A 279 -14.93 -6.58 -13.61
CA GLY A 279 -16.09 -7.25 -13.02
C GLY A 279 -15.73 -8.16 -11.84
N THR A 280 -14.57 -8.82 -11.88
CA THR A 280 -14.07 -9.64 -10.78
C THR A 280 -13.62 -8.77 -9.60
N MET A 281 -12.96 -7.64 -9.88
CA MET A 281 -12.58 -6.69 -8.84
C MET A 281 -13.80 -6.11 -8.16
N ALA A 282 -14.78 -5.62 -8.93
CA ALA A 282 -16.06 -5.10 -8.47
C ALA A 282 -16.79 -6.09 -7.54
N ALA A 283 -16.92 -7.35 -7.96
CA ALA A 283 -17.57 -8.39 -7.16
C ALA A 283 -16.84 -8.68 -5.84
N ALA A 284 -15.51 -8.56 -5.81
CA ALA A 284 -14.71 -8.87 -4.63
C ALA A 284 -14.57 -7.68 -3.65
N THR A 285 -14.60 -6.45 -4.15
CA THR A 285 -14.57 -5.22 -3.33
C THR A 285 -15.97 -4.78 -2.90
N GLY A 286 -17.02 -5.19 -3.61
CA GLY A 286 -18.39 -4.72 -3.39
C GLY A 286 -18.67 -3.36 -4.05
N GLU A 287 -17.80 -2.93 -4.97
CA GLU A 287 -17.88 -1.65 -5.66
C GLU A 287 -18.47 -1.79 -7.06
N ASP A 288 -19.02 -0.71 -7.59
CA ASP A 288 -19.46 -0.65 -9.00
C ASP A 288 -18.27 -0.53 -9.96
N ILE A 289 -18.41 -1.10 -11.17
CA ILE A 289 -17.37 -1.09 -12.21
C ILE A 289 -16.96 0.35 -12.58
N ALA A 290 -17.93 1.25 -12.75
CA ALA A 290 -17.64 2.64 -13.08
C ALA A 290 -16.90 3.34 -11.94
N THR A 291 -17.25 3.03 -10.68
CA THR A 291 -16.56 3.59 -9.51
C THR A 291 -15.10 3.14 -9.49
N LEU A 292 -14.82 1.86 -9.71
CA LEU A 292 -13.44 1.37 -9.83
C LEU A 292 -12.67 2.08 -10.95
N GLU A 293 -13.26 2.16 -12.14
CA GLU A 293 -12.59 2.75 -13.31
C GLU A 293 -12.38 4.26 -13.21
N GLU A 294 -13.31 5.00 -12.62
CA GLU A 294 -13.31 6.47 -12.63
C GLU A 294 -12.76 7.09 -11.36
N VAL A 295 -12.83 6.39 -10.22
CA VAL A 295 -12.43 6.92 -8.91
C VAL A 295 -11.11 6.33 -8.43
N TYR A 296 -10.98 5.00 -8.43
CA TYR A 296 -9.85 4.32 -7.80
C TYR A 296 -8.68 4.08 -8.77
N GLU A 297 -8.95 3.49 -9.94
CA GLU A 297 -7.91 3.18 -10.92
C GLU A 297 -7.05 4.37 -11.33
N PRO A 298 -7.59 5.58 -11.60
CA PRO A 298 -6.77 6.70 -12.05
C PRO A 298 -5.68 7.07 -11.03
N TYR A 299 -5.99 7.02 -9.74
CA TYR A 299 -5.04 7.34 -8.69
C TYR A 299 -4.01 6.23 -8.49
N LEU A 300 -4.45 4.97 -8.45
CA LEU A 300 -3.55 3.81 -8.35
C LEU A 300 -2.58 3.73 -9.53
N MET A 301 -3.04 4.03 -10.75
CA MET A 301 -2.20 4.10 -11.94
C MET A 301 -1.23 5.27 -11.87
N GLN A 302 -1.67 6.42 -11.35
CA GLN A 302 -0.82 7.60 -11.19
C GLN A 302 0.32 7.37 -10.19
N LEU A 303 0.06 6.65 -9.09
CA LEU A 303 1.09 6.20 -8.16
C LEU A 303 1.99 5.11 -8.76
N GLY A 304 1.65 4.59 -9.95
CA GLY A 304 2.35 3.50 -10.60
C GLY A 304 2.16 2.18 -9.87
N PHE A 305 1.07 2.00 -9.12
CA PHE A 305 0.74 0.77 -8.36
C PHE A 305 -0.08 -0.22 -9.20
N LEU A 306 -0.76 0.28 -10.22
CA LEU A 306 -1.65 -0.50 -11.09
C LEU A 306 -1.34 -0.24 -12.55
N ASP A 307 -1.24 -1.31 -13.35
CA ASP A 307 -1.15 -1.24 -14.80
C ASP A 307 -2.39 -1.84 -15.46
N ARG A 308 -2.77 -1.29 -16.63
CA ARG A 308 -3.82 -1.85 -17.50
C ARG A 308 -3.18 -2.69 -18.60
N SER A 309 -3.55 -3.97 -18.65
CA SER A 309 -3.23 -4.86 -19.77
C SER A 309 -4.51 -5.21 -20.55
N PRO A 310 -4.39 -5.73 -21.80
CA PRO A 310 -5.54 -6.22 -22.56
C PRO A 310 -6.33 -7.33 -21.85
N ARG A 311 -5.70 -8.07 -20.91
CA ARG A 311 -6.30 -9.18 -20.17
C ARG A 311 -6.91 -8.76 -18.83
N GLY A 312 -6.66 -7.52 -18.37
CA GLY A 312 -7.05 -7.05 -17.05
C GLY A 312 -5.98 -6.22 -16.37
N ARG A 313 -6.17 -5.94 -15.08
CA ARG A 313 -5.32 -5.09 -14.26
C ARG A 313 -4.24 -5.89 -13.57
N VAL A 314 -3.04 -5.34 -13.52
CA VAL A 314 -1.83 -5.98 -12.98
C VAL A 314 -1.23 -5.07 -11.91
N ALA A 315 -0.80 -5.65 -10.78
CA ALA A 315 -0.12 -4.92 -9.73
C ALA A 315 1.38 -4.80 -10.05
N THR A 316 1.89 -3.58 -9.97
CA THR A 316 3.31 -3.28 -10.24
C THR A 316 4.18 -3.60 -9.02
N ASP A 317 5.50 -3.61 -9.16
CA ASP A 317 6.41 -3.83 -8.03
C ASP A 317 6.27 -2.77 -6.92
N ALA A 318 5.89 -1.54 -7.30
CA ALA A 318 5.65 -0.47 -6.35
C ALA A 318 4.46 -0.79 -5.41
N ALA A 319 3.40 -1.39 -5.94
CA ALA A 319 2.28 -1.86 -5.12
C ALA A 319 2.71 -2.96 -4.12
N TYR A 320 3.53 -3.92 -4.56
CA TYR A 320 4.05 -4.96 -3.67
C TYR A 320 4.89 -4.39 -2.53
N ARG A 321 5.74 -3.39 -2.81
CA ARG A 321 6.55 -2.74 -1.77
C ARG A 321 5.66 -1.98 -0.78
N HIS A 322 4.69 -1.22 -1.28
CA HIS A 322 3.74 -0.47 -0.47
C HIS A 322 2.89 -1.37 0.45
N LEU A 323 2.55 -2.58 -0.01
CA LEU A 323 1.78 -3.51 0.82
C LEU A 323 2.58 -4.20 1.93
N ARG A 324 3.93 -4.09 1.97
CA ARG A 324 4.75 -4.76 3.00
C ARG A 324 4.56 -4.18 4.39
N ASP A 325 4.61 -2.85 4.53
CA ASP A 325 4.52 -2.16 5.81
C ASP A 325 3.08 -1.69 6.16
N THR A 326 2.11 -2.00 5.29
CA THR A 326 0.68 -1.79 5.57
C THR A 326 -0.01 -3.02 6.15
N SER A 327 0.73 -4.11 6.38
CA SER A 327 0.25 -5.28 7.13
C SER A 327 -0.25 -4.86 8.52
N ARG A 328 -1.19 -5.62 9.09
CA ARG A 328 -1.70 -5.28 10.42
C ARG A 328 -0.61 -5.55 11.46
N LEU A 329 -0.60 -4.73 12.49
CA LEU A 329 0.28 -4.84 13.63
C LEU A 329 -0.58 -4.95 14.90
N LEU A 330 -0.45 -6.04 15.63
CA LEU A 330 -0.99 -6.14 16.99
C LEU A 330 0.11 -5.78 17.98
N VAL A 331 -0.10 -4.70 18.73
CA VAL A 331 0.85 -4.27 19.76
C VAL A 331 0.38 -4.77 21.12
N LEU A 332 1.26 -5.51 21.80
CA LEU A 332 1.06 -5.97 23.17
C LEU A 332 2.06 -5.25 24.08
N HIS A 333 1.53 -4.41 24.97
CA HIS A 333 2.30 -3.78 26.03
C HIS A 333 2.54 -4.80 27.15
N ARG A 334 3.79 -5.21 27.38
CA ARG A 334 4.07 -6.31 28.33
C ARG A 334 3.65 -5.97 29.75
N ASP A 335 3.80 -4.73 30.18
CA ASP A 335 3.63 -4.37 31.59
C ASP A 335 2.14 -4.36 31.96
N SER A 336 1.33 -3.70 31.12
CA SER A 336 -0.11 -3.54 31.33
C SER A 336 -0.95 -4.67 30.75
N GLY A 337 -0.46 -5.36 29.71
CA GLY A 337 -1.24 -6.31 28.92
C GLY A 337 -2.32 -5.66 28.05
N VAL A 338 -2.19 -4.36 27.75
CA VAL A 338 -3.03 -3.62 26.80
C VAL A 338 -2.70 -4.06 25.36
N LEU A 339 -3.73 -4.18 24.54
CA LEU A 339 -3.64 -4.49 23.11
C LEU A 339 -4.00 -3.26 22.29
N GLU A 340 -3.23 -2.99 21.24
CA GLU A 340 -3.56 -1.98 20.23
C GLU A 340 -3.50 -2.55 18.82
N HIS A 341 -4.47 -2.17 17.99
CA HIS A 341 -4.50 -2.50 16.58
C HIS A 341 -3.93 -1.35 15.76
N LYS A 342 -2.87 -1.62 15.01
CA LYS A 342 -2.15 -0.65 14.18
C LYS A 342 -1.83 -1.22 12.81
N GLN A 343 -1.19 -0.43 11.96
CA GLN A 343 -0.51 -0.89 10.74
C GLN A 343 0.99 -0.99 11.02
N PHE A 344 1.71 -1.82 10.26
CA PHE A 344 3.11 -2.13 10.57
C PHE A 344 4.02 -0.90 10.53
N PHE A 345 3.77 0.07 9.64
CA PHE A 345 4.52 1.32 9.63
C PHE A 345 4.39 2.13 10.94
N ASN A 346 3.33 1.92 11.73
CA ASN A 346 3.19 2.53 13.07
C ASN A 346 4.16 1.93 14.10
N VAL A 347 4.94 0.91 13.77
CA VAL A 347 6.03 0.42 14.65
C VAL A 347 6.98 1.55 15.03
N LEU A 348 7.14 2.53 14.14
CA LEU A 348 7.93 3.73 14.39
C LEU A 348 7.47 4.50 15.63
N ASP A 349 6.17 4.50 15.96
CA ASP A 349 5.60 5.25 17.08
C ASP A 349 6.12 4.74 18.43
N TYR A 350 6.57 3.48 18.49
CA TYR A 350 7.03 2.81 19.71
C TYR A 350 8.56 2.75 19.86
N LEU A 351 9.30 3.18 18.83
CA LEU A 351 10.76 3.24 18.86
C LEU A 351 11.25 4.63 19.30
N GLN A 352 12.32 4.67 20.09
CA GLN A 352 12.92 5.91 20.57
C GLN A 352 14.34 6.09 20.03
N SER A 353 14.78 7.35 19.96
CA SER A 353 16.17 7.66 19.59
C SER A 353 17.15 6.96 20.55
N GLY A 354 18.13 6.26 19.98
CA GLY A 354 19.11 5.45 20.70
C GLY A 354 18.74 3.98 20.89
N ASP A 355 17.49 3.58 20.62
CA ASP A 355 17.12 2.16 20.58
C ASP A 355 17.89 1.41 19.49
N VAL A 356 18.04 0.10 19.64
CA VAL A 356 18.74 -0.76 18.68
C VAL A 356 17.77 -1.78 18.11
N LEU A 357 17.53 -1.69 16.81
CA LEU A 357 16.76 -2.67 16.05
C LEU A 357 17.71 -3.69 15.42
N VAL A 358 17.62 -4.95 15.84
CA VAL A 358 18.48 -6.03 15.33
C VAL A 358 17.74 -6.86 14.29
N LEU A 359 18.32 -6.94 13.09
CA LEU A 359 17.76 -7.60 11.92
C LEU A 359 18.60 -8.81 11.50
N ASN A 360 17.95 -9.86 11.00
CA ASN A 360 18.64 -10.98 10.36
C ASN A 360 18.85 -10.70 8.86
N ASN A 361 20.07 -10.42 8.44
CA ASN A 361 20.40 -10.06 7.04
C ASN A 361 20.64 -11.26 6.11
N SER A 362 20.39 -12.49 6.59
CA SER A 362 20.60 -13.69 5.79
C SER A 362 19.77 -13.70 4.50
N LYS A 363 20.38 -14.16 3.40
CA LYS A 363 19.74 -14.22 2.09
C LYS A 363 19.21 -15.63 1.79
N VAL A 364 17.93 -15.72 1.46
CA VAL A 364 17.29 -16.98 1.02
C VAL A 364 17.94 -17.48 -0.27
N ILE A 365 18.23 -18.77 -0.30
CA ILE A 365 18.70 -19.50 -1.48
C ILE A 365 17.64 -20.52 -1.92
N PRO A 366 17.60 -20.92 -3.20
CA PRO A 366 16.73 -21.99 -3.68
C PRO A 366 17.22 -23.37 -3.22
N ALA A 367 17.16 -23.60 -1.90
CA ALA A 367 17.79 -24.71 -1.19
C ALA A 367 17.16 -26.09 -1.45
N ARG A 368 16.01 -26.20 -2.12
CA ARG A 368 15.39 -27.49 -2.43
C ARG A 368 15.76 -27.94 -3.84
N LEU A 369 16.58 -28.98 -3.93
CA LEU A 369 17.00 -29.60 -5.19
C LEU A 369 16.25 -30.91 -5.38
N LEU A 370 15.62 -31.08 -6.54
CA LEU A 370 14.93 -32.31 -6.91
C LEU A 370 15.87 -33.18 -7.72
N GLY A 371 15.89 -34.48 -7.47
CA GLY A 371 16.73 -35.40 -8.21
C GLY A 371 16.27 -36.84 -8.14
N GLN A 372 17.13 -37.73 -8.65
CA GLN A 372 16.90 -39.16 -8.69
C GLN A 372 18.15 -39.90 -8.27
N LYS A 373 17.98 -40.97 -7.49
CA LYS A 373 19.08 -41.86 -7.13
C LYS A 373 19.62 -42.55 -8.39
N ALA A 374 20.93 -42.57 -8.59
CA ALA A 374 21.55 -43.00 -9.84
C ALA A 374 21.32 -44.49 -10.18
N ASP A 375 21.21 -45.34 -9.16
CA ASP A 375 21.06 -46.80 -9.28
C ASP A 375 19.61 -47.25 -9.55
N THR A 376 18.65 -46.64 -8.86
CA THR A 376 17.25 -47.10 -8.78
C THR A 376 16.29 -46.13 -9.46
N LYS A 377 16.77 -44.95 -9.87
CA LYS A 377 15.96 -43.82 -10.36
C LYS A 377 14.88 -43.38 -9.37
N GLY A 378 15.03 -43.71 -8.08
CA GLY A 378 14.11 -43.31 -7.03
C GLY A 378 14.12 -41.79 -6.85
N LYS A 379 12.93 -41.16 -6.87
CA LYS A 379 12.79 -39.72 -6.61
C LYS A 379 13.37 -39.36 -5.25
N THR A 380 14.23 -38.34 -5.25
CA THR A 380 14.94 -37.85 -4.06
C THR A 380 14.88 -36.34 -4.02
N GLU A 381 14.70 -35.77 -2.84
CA GLU A 381 14.81 -34.33 -2.60
C GLU A 381 15.98 -34.07 -1.67
N VAL A 382 16.81 -33.09 -2.03
CA VAL A 382 17.95 -32.61 -1.24
C VAL A 382 17.62 -31.20 -0.79
N PHE A 383 17.55 -30.98 0.51
CA PHE A 383 17.38 -29.65 1.09
C PHE A 383 18.71 -29.20 1.68
N LEU A 384 19.35 -28.23 1.03
CA LEU A 384 20.58 -27.59 1.51
C LEU A 384 20.30 -26.89 2.84
N SER A 385 21.18 -27.07 3.84
CA SER A 385 21.07 -26.40 5.13
C SER A 385 22.30 -25.54 5.42
N LYS A 386 23.49 -26.14 5.49
CA LYS A 386 24.74 -25.42 5.79
C LYS A 386 25.89 -25.93 4.94
N ARG A 387 26.67 -25.00 4.39
CA ARG A 387 27.94 -25.29 3.72
C ARG A 387 29.03 -25.61 4.75
N GLN A 388 29.71 -26.73 4.59
CA GLN A 388 30.84 -27.19 5.40
C GLN A 388 32.17 -26.76 4.75
N GLY A 389 33.11 -26.26 5.56
CA GLY A 389 34.29 -25.55 5.09
C GLY A 389 35.44 -26.45 4.58
N ASN A 390 35.78 -26.32 3.30
CA ASN A 390 37.09 -25.93 2.74
C ASN A 390 36.91 -25.71 1.23
N GLN A 391 37.55 -24.70 0.63
CA GLN A 391 37.32 -24.29 -0.78
C GLN A 391 37.60 -25.36 -1.84
N THR A 392 38.20 -26.50 -1.46
CA THR A 392 38.51 -27.59 -2.38
C THR A 392 37.31 -28.49 -2.67
N ASN A 393 36.37 -28.66 -1.72
CA ASN A 393 35.24 -29.59 -1.85
C ASN A 393 33.94 -28.89 -1.44
N GLU A 394 32.87 -29.08 -2.22
CA GLU A 394 31.57 -28.48 -1.94
C GLU A 394 30.73 -29.43 -1.08
N VAL A 395 30.88 -29.35 0.23
CA VAL A 395 30.16 -30.21 1.16
C VAL A 395 29.09 -29.42 1.87
N TRP A 396 27.88 -29.97 1.96
CA TRP A 396 26.77 -29.38 2.71
C TRP A 396 26.17 -30.38 3.67
N GLU A 397 25.70 -29.88 4.81
CA GLU A 397 24.65 -30.52 5.57
C GLU A 397 23.31 -30.36 4.84
N CYS A 398 22.64 -31.50 4.61
CA CYS A 398 21.41 -31.58 3.86
C CYS A 398 20.38 -32.44 4.59
N LEU A 399 19.10 -32.06 4.50
CA LEU A 399 18.00 -32.98 4.78
C LEU A 399 17.66 -33.72 3.48
N LEU A 400 17.64 -35.05 3.54
CA LEU A 400 17.33 -35.89 2.39
C LEU A 400 15.94 -36.51 2.54
N LYS A 401 15.10 -36.41 1.50
CA LYS A 401 13.85 -37.16 1.38
C LYS A 401 13.95 -38.13 0.22
N GLY A 402 13.91 -39.42 0.50
CA GLY A 402 13.96 -40.47 -0.52
C GLY A 402 13.98 -41.85 0.13
N LYS A 403 13.66 -42.90 -0.63
CA LYS A 403 13.70 -44.28 -0.13
C LYS A 403 15.12 -44.84 -0.26
N ASN A 404 15.59 -45.58 0.76
CA ASN A 404 16.85 -46.34 0.76
C ASN A 404 18.09 -45.50 0.39
N LEU A 405 18.21 -44.32 1.00
CA LEU A 405 19.40 -43.48 0.92
C LEU A 405 20.39 -43.88 2.01
N ASN A 406 21.60 -44.25 1.59
CA ASN A 406 22.70 -44.69 2.44
C ASN A 406 23.97 -43.89 2.12
N THR A 407 24.97 -43.92 3.02
CA THR A 407 26.35 -43.50 2.70
C THR A 407 26.82 -44.11 1.38
N GLY A 408 27.41 -43.28 0.51
CA GLY A 408 27.83 -43.62 -0.85
C GLY A 408 26.73 -43.51 -1.92
N SER A 409 25.48 -43.18 -1.55
CA SER A 409 24.42 -43.00 -2.54
C SER A 409 24.71 -41.79 -3.44
N ILE A 410 24.56 -41.99 -4.75
CA ILE A 410 24.72 -40.92 -5.75
C ILE A 410 23.33 -40.44 -6.18
N ILE A 411 23.09 -39.14 -6.08
CA ILE A 411 21.85 -38.48 -6.46
C ILE A 411 22.16 -37.57 -7.65
N LYS A 412 21.51 -37.80 -8.79
CA LYS A 412 21.56 -36.91 -9.95
C LYS A 412 20.50 -35.84 -9.78
N LEU A 413 20.92 -34.58 -9.66
CA LEU A 413 20.04 -33.42 -9.46
C LEU A 413 19.71 -32.73 -10.79
N ASP A 414 20.70 -32.67 -11.68
CA ASP A 414 20.53 -32.25 -13.08
C ASP A 414 21.58 -32.96 -13.96
N GLN A 415 21.69 -32.60 -15.25
CA GLN A 415 22.70 -33.14 -16.16
C GLN A 415 24.12 -32.99 -15.60
N ASP A 416 24.41 -31.84 -14.98
CA ASP A 416 25.78 -31.47 -14.57
C ASP A 416 25.98 -31.37 -13.04
N LEU A 417 24.92 -31.59 -12.23
CA LEU A 417 25.00 -31.55 -10.77
C LEU A 417 24.70 -32.91 -10.14
N ILE A 418 25.68 -33.44 -9.42
CA ILE A 418 25.65 -34.72 -8.74
C ILE A 418 25.96 -34.51 -7.26
N ALA A 419 25.14 -35.12 -6.41
CA ALA A 419 25.28 -35.14 -4.97
C ALA A 419 25.67 -36.55 -4.49
N THR A 420 26.76 -36.66 -3.73
CA THR A 420 27.23 -37.89 -3.10
C THR A 420 26.93 -37.85 -1.61
N VAL A 421 26.13 -38.79 -1.12
CA VAL A 421 25.79 -38.89 0.31
C VAL A 421 26.99 -39.43 1.08
N MET A 422 27.53 -38.65 2.01
CA MET A 422 28.76 -38.98 2.74
C MET A 422 28.46 -39.68 4.07
N THR A 423 27.95 -38.95 5.05
CA THR A 423 27.72 -39.49 6.40
C THR A 423 26.43 -38.92 6.99
N LYS A 424 25.80 -39.63 7.93
CA LYS A 424 24.65 -39.13 8.66
C LYS A 424 25.10 -38.57 10.01
N GLN A 425 24.67 -37.35 10.34
CA GLN A 425 24.95 -36.68 11.61
C GLN A 425 23.62 -36.27 12.24
N GLY A 426 23.15 -37.01 13.25
CA GLY A 426 21.82 -36.81 13.81
C GLY A 426 20.72 -36.98 12.74
N ASP A 427 19.94 -35.92 12.51
CA ASP A 427 18.85 -35.89 11.53
C ASP A 427 19.27 -35.38 10.13
N VAL A 428 20.52 -34.95 9.95
CA VAL A 428 21.03 -34.40 8.68
C VAL A 428 22.09 -35.32 8.05
N TRP A 429 22.33 -35.12 6.76
CA TRP A 429 23.33 -35.85 5.97
C TRP A 429 24.39 -34.88 5.47
N LEU A 430 25.66 -35.24 5.61
CA LEU A 430 26.73 -34.60 4.84
C LEU A 430 26.64 -35.08 3.40
N VAL A 431 26.59 -34.15 2.47
CA VAL A 431 26.46 -34.38 1.03
C VAL A 431 27.52 -33.57 0.31
N GLU A 432 28.33 -34.25 -0.50
CA GLU A 432 29.35 -33.63 -1.33
C GLU A 432 28.82 -33.42 -2.76
N PHE A 433 29.07 -32.25 -3.33
CA PHE A 433 28.68 -31.90 -4.69
C PHE A 433 29.89 -31.85 -5.61
N ASN A 434 29.70 -32.25 -6.86
CA ASN A 434 30.74 -32.26 -7.90
C ASN A 434 31.12 -30.86 -8.42
N LYS A 435 30.33 -29.83 -8.13
CA LYS A 435 30.59 -28.42 -8.48
C LYS A 435 30.92 -27.65 -7.21
N THR A 436 31.77 -26.62 -7.31
CA THR A 436 32.23 -25.82 -6.15
C THR A 436 32.03 -24.32 -6.36
N GLY A 437 31.86 -23.59 -5.26
CA GLY A 437 31.91 -22.12 -5.24
C GLY A 437 30.85 -21.47 -6.13
N ALA A 438 31.28 -20.55 -7.00
CA ALA A 438 30.38 -19.78 -7.85
C ALA A 438 29.63 -20.65 -8.88
N ASP A 439 30.26 -21.72 -9.39
CA ASP A 439 29.61 -22.64 -10.34
C ASP A 439 28.50 -23.44 -9.65
N PHE A 440 28.74 -23.90 -8.41
CA PHE A 440 27.69 -24.52 -7.59
C PHE A 440 26.52 -23.55 -7.35
N MET A 441 26.81 -22.33 -6.89
CA MET A 441 25.78 -21.33 -6.59
C MET A 441 24.94 -20.97 -7.82
N THR A 442 25.59 -20.75 -8.97
CA THR A 442 24.89 -20.47 -10.24
C THR A 442 23.99 -21.63 -10.66
N THR A 443 24.47 -22.86 -10.46
CA THR A 443 23.71 -24.06 -10.83
C THR A 443 22.46 -24.21 -9.95
N ILE A 444 22.58 -24.04 -8.63
CA ILE A 444 21.40 -24.12 -7.74
C ILE A 444 20.41 -22.98 -7.98
N GLU A 445 20.88 -21.80 -8.39
CA GLU A 445 19.99 -20.68 -8.77
C GLU A 445 19.12 -21.04 -9.99
N GLN A 446 19.64 -21.86 -10.90
CA GLN A 446 18.91 -22.30 -12.10
C GLN A 446 17.94 -23.46 -11.83
N ILE A 447 18.38 -24.48 -11.10
CA ILE A 447 17.62 -25.74 -10.95
C ILE A 447 16.85 -25.85 -9.62
N GLY A 448 17.26 -25.06 -8.63
CA GLY A 448 16.74 -25.14 -7.28
C GLY A 448 15.36 -24.52 -7.13
N GLN A 449 14.66 -24.95 -6.09
CA GLN A 449 13.39 -24.39 -5.67
C GLN A 449 13.54 -23.75 -4.29
N THR A 450 12.95 -22.57 -4.12
CA THR A 450 12.82 -21.94 -2.81
C THR A 450 11.86 -22.78 -1.95
N PRO A 451 12.32 -23.39 -0.85
CA PRO A 451 11.45 -24.19 -0.02
C PRO A 451 10.47 -23.28 0.72
N LEU A 452 9.19 -23.59 0.56
CA LEU A 452 8.10 -22.87 1.21
C LEU A 452 7.63 -23.58 2.48
N PRO A 453 7.09 -22.84 3.45
CA PRO A 453 6.38 -23.42 4.57
C PRO A 453 5.27 -24.39 4.12
N PRO A 454 5.03 -25.51 4.82
CA PRO A 454 4.13 -26.58 4.37
C PRO A 454 2.67 -26.18 4.12
N TYR A 455 2.22 -25.08 4.74
CA TYR A 455 0.86 -24.56 4.57
C TYR A 455 0.68 -23.78 3.26
N ILE A 456 1.77 -23.38 2.60
CA ILE A 456 1.74 -22.70 1.31
C ILE A 456 1.76 -23.75 0.21
N ARG A 457 0.59 -23.98 -0.39
CA ARG A 457 0.40 -25.01 -1.43
C ARG A 457 0.64 -24.50 -2.85
N LYS A 458 1.01 -23.23 -3.02
CA LYS A 458 1.16 -22.55 -4.31
C LYS A 458 2.59 -22.70 -4.85
N GLN A 459 2.76 -22.79 -6.17
CA GLN A 459 4.05 -22.58 -6.83
C GLN A 459 4.41 -21.09 -6.85
N LEU A 460 5.63 -20.76 -6.43
CA LEU A 460 6.15 -19.39 -6.52
C LEU A 460 6.37 -18.99 -7.96
N THR A 461 5.88 -17.81 -8.33
CA THR A 461 6.34 -17.10 -9.54
C THR A 461 7.76 -16.56 -9.32
N ASP A 462 8.46 -16.15 -10.38
CA ASP A 462 9.78 -15.55 -10.23
C ASP A 462 9.74 -14.26 -9.39
N LYS A 463 8.65 -13.49 -9.49
CA LYS A 463 8.38 -12.32 -8.66
C LYS A 463 8.12 -12.68 -7.19
N ASP A 464 7.50 -13.83 -6.91
CA ASP A 464 7.36 -14.32 -5.53
C ASP A 464 8.72 -14.72 -4.92
N LYS A 465 9.69 -15.17 -5.74
CA LYS A 465 11.05 -15.48 -5.26
C LYS A 465 11.82 -14.21 -4.89
N GLU A 466 11.70 -13.14 -5.68
CA GLU A 466 12.31 -11.84 -5.38
C GLU A 466 11.70 -11.20 -4.13
N THR A 467 10.40 -11.38 -3.92
CA THR A 467 9.69 -10.78 -2.79
C THR A 467 9.74 -11.58 -1.50
N TYR A 468 10.01 -12.90 -1.56
CA TYR A 468 10.27 -13.74 -0.38
C TYR A 468 11.69 -13.55 0.17
N GLN A 469 12.01 -12.29 0.45
CA GLN A 469 13.29 -11.84 0.96
C GLN A 469 13.10 -10.51 1.67
N THR A 470 13.83 -10.31 2.77
CA THR A 470 13.92 -9.03 3.45
C THR A 470 14.63 -8.00 2.57
N VAL A 471 14.18 -6.74 2.60
CA VAL A 471 14.74 -5.66 1.74
C VAL A 471 16.20 -5.32 2.06
N TYR A 472 16.70 -5.80 3.20
CA TYR A 472 18.06 -5.64 3.70
C TYR A 472 18.88 -6.94 3.68
N ALA A 473 18.42 -7.98 2.95
CA ALA A 473 19.20 -9.20 2.82
C ALA A 473 20.50 -8.94 2.04
N ALA A 474 21.63 -9.42 2.58
CA ALA A 474 22.94 -9.12 2.04
C ALA A 474 23.39 -10.16 1.00
N ASP A 475 23.95 -9.71 -0.13
CA ASP A 475 24.35 -10.56 -1.25
C ASP A 475 25.49 -11.52 -0.94
N ASP A 476 26.33 -11.17 0.02
CA ASP A 476 27.44 -11.99 0.53
C ASP A 476 26.99 -12.98 1.63
N GLN A 477 25.75 -12.90 2.11
CA GLN A 477 25.20 -13.72 3.19
C GLN A 477 24.18 -14.75 2.69
N LYS A 478 24.46 -15.39 1.53
CA LYS A 478 23.61 -16.43 0.92
C LYS A 478 23.70 -17.74 1.73
N GLY A 479 22.56 -18.23 2.22
CA GLY A 479 22.52 -19.54 2.88
C GLY A 479 21.21 -19.89 3.59
N SER A 480 20.27 -18.96 3.72
CA SER A 480 19.00 -19.24 4.40
C SER A 480 18.08 -20.10 3.55
N VAL A 481 17.43 -21.06 4.19
CA VAL A 481 16.44 -21.94 3.55
C VAL A 481 15.06 -21.28 3.55
N ALA A 482 14.76 -20.48 4.56
CA ALA A 482 13.53 -19.70 4.67
C ALA A 482 13.84 -18.23 4.98
N ALA A 483 12.96 -17.32 4.53
CA ALA A 483 13.13 -15.90 4.81
C ALA A 483 12.94 -15.61 6.31
N PRO A 484 13.68 -14.65 6.89
CA PRO A 484 13.38 -14.09 8.20
C PRO A 484 12.03 -13.35 8.17
N THR A 485 10.96 -14.07 8.50
CA THR A 485 9.57 -13.70 8.15
C THR A 485 9.10 -12.41 8.79
N ALA A 486 9.48 -12.17 10.04
CA ALA A 486 9.17 -10.94 10.76
C ALA A 486 9.80 -9.69 10.11
N GLY A 487 10.88 -9.90 9.35
CA GLY A 487 11.59 -8.87 8.61
C GLY A 487 10.95 -8.50 7.27
N LEU A 488 10.01 -9.30 6.76
CA LEU A 488 9.40 -9.10 5.45
C LEU A 488 8.51 -7.85 5.40
N HIS A 489 8.03 -7.42 6.56
CA HIS A 489 7.17 -6.23 6.72
C HIS A 489 7.91 -4.91 6.54
N PHE A 490 9.25 -4.91 6.59
CA PHE A 490 10.03 -3.69 6.43
C PHE A 490 10.16 -3.28 4.96
N THR A 491 9.95 -1.99 4.71
CA THR A 491 10.25 -1.30 3.45
C THR A 491 11.55 -0.50 3.58
N PRO A 492 12.27 -0.22 2.47
CA PRO A 492 13.42 0.68 2.51
C PRO A 492 13.07 2.05 3.10
N GLU A 493 11.88 2.57 2.78
CA GLU A 493 11.36 3.84 3.28
C GLU A 493 11.13 3.82 4.79
N LEU A 494 10.55 2.75 5.33
CA LEU A 494 10.36 2.59 6.77
C LEU A 494 11.70 2.48 7.51
N LEU A 495 12.66 1.73 6.98
CA LEU A 495 14.01 1.62 7.57
C LEU A 495 14.74 2.96 7.59
N GLN A 496 14.57 3.76 6.53
CA GLN A 496 15.10 5.13 6.50
C GLN A 496 14.42 6.00 7.56
N LYS A 497 13.09 6.00 7.67
CA LYS A 497 12.35 6.73 8.72
C LYS A 497 12.80 6.32 10.13
N ILE A 498 13.04 5.03 10.37
CA ILE A 498 13.57 4.50 11.64
C ILE A 498 14.96 5.07 11.94
N THR A 499 15.85 5.09 10.94
CA THR A 499 17.19 5.65 11.04
C THR A 499 17.14 7.17 11.29
N ASP A 500 16.27 7.90 10.59
CA ASP A 500 16.08 9.34 10.73
C ASP A 500 15.56 9.73 12.13
N LYS A 501 14.80 8.83 12.78
CA LYS A 501 14.36 8.98 14.18
C LYS A 501 15.51 8.79 15.18
N GLY A 502 16.69 8.37 14.71
CA GLY A 502 17.89 8.11 15.53
C GLY A 502 17.90 6.72 16.18
N VAL A 503 17.13 5.77 15.67
CA VAL A 503 17.21 4.35 16.05
C VAL A 503 18.39 3.73 15.30
N ARG A 504 19.21 2.93 15.99
CA ARG A 504 20.34 2.22 15.37
C ARG A 504 19.84 0.91 14.77
N ILE A 505 20.17 0.64 13.51
CA ILE A 505 19.86 -0.63 12.84
C ILE A 505 21.14 -1.48 12.79
N GLU A 506 21.11 -2.64 13.43
CA GLU A 506 22.22 -3.59 13.45
C GLU A 506 21.82 -4.94 12.89
N TYR A 507 22.83 -5.70 12.45
CA TYR A 507 22.60 -6.97 11.77
C TYR A 507 23.31 -8.13 12.47
N LEU A 508 22.63 -9.28 12.45
CA LEU A 508 23.23 -10.59 12.62
C LEU A 508 22.96 -11.44 11.37
N THR A 509 23.84 -12.40 11.10
CA THR A 509 23.58 -13.42 10.07
C THR A 509 23.15 -14.70 10.76
N LEU A 510 21.93 -15.15 10.47
CA LEU A 510 21.42 -16.44 10.92
C LEU A 510 20.79 -17.16 9.73
N HIS A 511 21.40 -18.25 9.30
CA HIS A 511 20.83 -19.09 8.25
C HIS A 511 19.67 -19.90 8.81
N VAL A 512 18.44 -19.49 8.47
CA VAL A 512 17.22 -20.14 8.97
C VAL A 512 17.10 -21.52 8.33
N GLY A 513 17.12 -22.56 9.16
CA GLY A 513 16.98 -23.95 8.75
C GLY A 513 15.52 -24.44 8.72
N LEU A 514 15.29 -25.63 8.16
CA LEU A 514 13.96 -26.26 8.14
C LEU A 514 13.47 -26.70 9.53
N GLY A 515 14.39 -26.91 10.47
CA GLY A 515 14.09 -27.38 11.84
C GLY A 515 13.24 -26.39 12.64
N THR A 516 13.30 -25.10 12.31
CA THR A 516 12.57 -24.02 13.00
C THR A 516 11.04 -24.15 12.89
N PHE A 517 10.54 -24.93 11.94
CA PHE A 517 9.11 -25.15 11.73
C PHE A 517 8.59 -26.49 12.30
N LEU A 518 9.45 -27.28 12.97
CA LEU A 518 9.05 -28.58 13.49
C LEU A 518 8.26 -28.44 14.80
N PRO A 519 7.16 -29.19 14.98
CA PRO A 519 6.38 -29.15 16.23
C PRO A 519 7.14 -29.85 17.37
N VAL A 520 6.84 -29.44 18.61
CA VAL A 520 7.31 -30.16 19.81
C VAL A 520 6.64 -31.53 19.86
N LYS A 521 7.45 -32.59 19.99
CA LYS A 521 6.99 -33.99 20.01
C LYS A 521 7.15 -34.68 21.36
N THR A 522 7.78 -34.02 22.34
CA THR A 522 8.06 -34.58 23.67
C THR A 522 6.93 -34.28 24.64
N GLU A 523 6.76 -35.14 25.64
CA GLU A 523 5.72 -35.02 26.67
C GLU A 523 6.09 -33.97 27.72
N TYR A 524 7.38 -33.87 28.08
CA TYR A 524 7.94 -32.82 28.93
C TYR A 524 8.75 -31.82 28.10
N LEU A 525 8.66 -30.53 28.47
CA LEU A 525 9.37 -29.44 27.78
C LEU A 525 10.88 -29.55 27.94
N GLU A 526 11.35 -30.01 29.09
CA GLU A 526 12.77 -30.16 29.42
C GLU A 526 13.47 -31.20 28.53
N ASP A 527 12.72 -32.18 28.02
CA ASP A 527 13.22 -33.23 27.12
C ASP A 527 13.31 -32.76 25.66
N HIS A 528 12.83 -31.56 25.33
CA HIS A 528 12.85 -31.05 23.97
C HIS A 528 14.21 -30.43 23.62
N HIS A 529 14.92 -31.05 22.68
CA HIS A 529 16.14 -30.48 22.10
C HIS A 529 15.83 -29.63 20.86
N MET A 530 16.19 -28.36 20.91
CA MET A 530 16.12 -27.47 19.75
C MET A 530 17.16 -27.85 18.71
N HIS A 531 16.81 -27.68 17.43
CA HIS A 531 17.82 -27.76 16.37
C HIS A 531 18.78 -26.58 16.49
N ALA A 532 20.07 -26.90 16.47
CA ALA A 532 21.13 -25.90 16.44
C ALA A 532 21.08 -25.11 15.13
N GLU A 533 21.21 -23.79 15.20
CA GLU A 533 21.35 -22.93 14.02
C GLU A 533 22.68 -22.17 14.10
N TRP A 534 23.31 -21.94 12.95
CA TRP A 534 24.58 -21.21 12.89
C TRP A 534 24.32 -19.71 12.88
N VAL A 535 24.97 -19.00 13.82
CA VAL A 535 24.84 -17.55 13.99
C VAL A 535 26.20 -16.89 13.85
N GLU A 536 26.22 -15.78 13.13
CA GLU A 536 27.37 -14.88 13.05
C GLU A 536 26.96 -13.45 13.47
N VAL A 537 27.73 -12.87 14.38
CA VAL A 537 27.55 -11.50 14.84
C VAL A 537 28.93 -10.82 14.90
N LYS A 538 29.06 -9.69 14.21
CA LYS A 538 30.30 -8.90 14.25
C LYS A 538 30.47 -8.23 15.61
N LYS A 539 31.72 -8.04 16.04
CA LYS A 539 32.06 -7.36 17.30
C LYS A 539 31.47 -5.95 17.38
N GLU A 540 31.38 -5.22 16.26
CA GLU A 540 30.82 -3.87 16.25
C GLU A 540 29.32 -3.88 16.61
N THR A 541 28.57 -4.87 16.13
CA THR A 541 27.16 -5.05 16.50
C THR A 541 27.03 -5.31 18.00
N ILE A 542 27.87 -6.19 18.56
CA ILE A 542 27.85 -6.52 20.00
C ILE A 542 28.17 -5.30 20.85
N GLN A 543 29.20 -4.51 20.47
CA GLN A 543 29.58 -3.28 21.16
C GLN A 543 28.44 -2.26 21.19
N LYS A 544 27.75 -2.04 20.07
CA LYS A 544 26.63 -1.09 20.01
C LYS A 544 25.44 -1.55 20.83
N ILE A 545 25.17 -2.85 20.91
CA ILE A 545 24.15 -3.41 21.82
C ILE A 545 24.55 -3.15 23.28
N GLN A 546 25.82 -3.36 23.65
CA GLN A 546 26.34 -3.06 24.98
C GLN A 546 26.21 -1.57 25.33
N GLU A 547 26.56 -0.66 24.42
CA GLU A 547 26.40 0.79 24.60
C GLU A 547 24.94 1.19 24.83
N ALA A 548 24.02 0.61 24.05
CA ALA A 548 22.60 0.85 24.18
C ALA A 548 22.07 0.35 25.54
N LYS A 549 22.45 -0.86 25.97
CA LYS A 549 22.11 -1.37 27.30
C LYS A 549 22.66 -0.47 28.42
N ALA A 550 23.91 -0.04 28.31
CA ALA A 550 24.55 0.86 29.27
C ALA A 550 23.83 2.23 29.35
N SER A 551 23.24 2.67 28.23
CA SER A 551 22.45 3.90 28.12
C SER A 551 20.95 3.69 28.39
N GLN A 552 20.55 2.51 28.91
CA GLN A 552 19.16 2.12 29.18
C GLN A 552 18.22 2.25 27.95
N LYS A 553 18.75 2.01 26.76
CA LYS A 553 17.99 1.99 25.51
C LYS A 553 17.50 0.58 25.21
N LYS A 554 16.38 0.46 24.49
CA LYS A 554 15.74 -0.82 24.21
C LYS A 554 16.47 -1.55 23.08
N ILE A 555 16.65 -2.86 23.26
CA ILE A 555 17.07 -3.78 22.20
C ILE A 555 15.85 -4.49 21.64
N VAL A 556 15.54 -4.21 20.37
CA VAL A 556 14.38 -4.75 19.66
C VAL A 556 14.84 -5.83 18.70
N ALA A 557 14.48 -7.09 18.95
CA ALA A 557 14.75 -8.19 18.04
C ALA A 557 13.66 -8.31 16.98
N VAL A 558 14.06 -8.40 15.70
CA VAL A 558 13.13 -8.67 14.60
C VAL A 558 13.17 -10.14 14.25
N GLY A 559 12.21 -10.89 14.78
CA GLY A 559 12.07 -12.32 14.63
C GLY A 559 12.38 -13.10 15.90
N THR A 560 11.64 -14.18 16.13
CA THR A 560 11.85 -15.11 17.25
C THR A 560 13.21 -15.79 17.18
N THR A 561 13.68 -16.12 15.98
CA THR A 561 15.01 -16.70 15.75
C THR A 561 16.12 -15.68 16.05
N THR A 562 15.98 -14.43 15.60
CA THR A 562 16.88 -13.32 15.96
C THR A 562 16.95 -13.12 17.48
N CYS A 563 15.81 -13.14 18.17
CA CYS A 563 15.73 -13.03 19.62
C CYS A 563 16.51 -14.15 20.32
N ARG A 564 16.31 -15.39 19.87
CA ARG A 564 16.98 -16.58 20.39
C ARG A 564 18.50 -16.48 20.21
N SER A 565 18.94 -16.08 19.02
CA SER A 565 20.35 -15.92 18.69
C SER A 565 21.02 -14.84 19.52
N LEU A 566 20.37 -13.70 19.73
CA LEU A 566 20.90 -12.63 20.59
C LEU A 566 21.07 -13.09 22.03
N GLU A 567 20.08 -13.78 22.59
CA GLU A 567 20.18 -14.32 23.95
C GLU A 567 21.31 -15.36 24.09
N ALA A 568 21.51 -16.22 23.09
CA ALA A 568 22.65 -17.16 23.07
C ALA A 568 24.01 -16.47 22.98
N VAL A 569 24.15 -15.51 22.05
CA VAL A 569 25.38 -14.71 21.90
C VAL A 569 25.73 -14.01 23.22
N TRP A 570 24.72 -13.46 23.90
CA TRP A 570 24.92 -12.76 25.15
C TRP A 570 25.38 -13.68 26.28
N GLN A 571 24.85 -14.91 26.38
CA GLN A 571 25.28 -15.88 27.41
C GLN A 571 26.77 -16.25 27.31
N GLU A 572 27.32 -16.29 26.10
CA GLU A 572 28.74 -16.58 25.85
C GLU A 572 29.65 -15.36 26.07
N GLN A 573 29.18 -14.17 25.67
CA GLN A 573 29.98 -12.93 25.75
C GLN A 573 30.04 -12.34 27.18
N ASP A 574 29.03 -12.56 28.02
CA ASP A 574 28.98 -12.12 29.44
C ASP A 574 30.18 -12.66 30.26
N ASN A 575 30.83 -13.73 29.78
CA ASN A 575 31.98 -14.37 30.41
C ASN A 575 33.34 -13.94 29.83
N MET A 576 33.40 -12.95 28.92
CA MET A 576 34.65 -12.55 28.24
C MET A 576 35.04 -11.08 28.49
N ASN A 577 36.32 -10.86 28.86
CA ASN A 577 36.89 -9.51 29.10
C ASN A 577 37.05 -8.65 27.83
N ALA A 578 36.86 -9.21 26.63
CA ALA A 578 37.02 -8.48 25.36
C ALA A 578 35.99 -8.96 24.33
N VAL A 579 35.23 -8.02 23.77
CA VAL A 579 34.25 -8.28 22.72
C VAL A 579 34.95 -8.72 21.43
N LYS A 580 34.53 -9.85 20.87
CA LYS A 580 35.04 -10.43 19.63
C LYS A 580 33.90 -10.77 18.69
N ASP A 581 34.23 -11.02 17.42
CA ASP A 581 33.28 -11.61 16.49
C ASP A 581 32.79 -12.94 17.07
N PHE A 582 31.49 -13.18 16.96
CA PHE A 582 30.84 -14.37 17.44
C PHE A 582 30.39 -15.21 16.25
N SER A 583 30.81 -16.47 16.22
CA SER A 583 30.36 -17.44 15.23
C SER A 583 30.21 -18.80 15.90
N ALA A 584 28.98 -19.26 16.09
CA ALA A 584 28.72 -20.53 16.76
C ALA A 584 27.38 -21.13 16.34
N TRP A 585 27.24 -22.42 16.64
CA TRP A 585 25.94 -23.10 16.64
C TRP A 585 25.20 -22.75 17.93
N VAL A 586 23.95 -22.31 17.81
CA VAL A 586 23.10 -21.98 18.94
C VAL A 586 21.85 -22.86 18.94
N ASP A 587 21.60 -23.51 20.06
CA ASP A 587 20.46 -24.42 20.29
C ASP A 587 19.69 -24.04 21.55
N ILE A 588 19.88 -22.83 22.08
CA ILE A 588 19.15 -22.36 23.26
C ILE A 588 17.63 -22.53 23.05
N PHE A 589 16.96 -23.07 24.08
CA PHE A 589 15.52 -23.23 24.12
C PHE A 589 14.91 -22.24 25.12
N ILE A 590 14.11 -21.30 24.63
CA ILE A 590 13.47 -20.26 25.44
C ILE A 590 11.99 -20.60 25.63
N TYR A 591 11.57 -20.77 26.89
CA TYR A 591 10.22 -21.12 27.30
C TYR A 591 9.82 -20.38 28.59
N PRO A 592 8.53 -20.37 28.98
CA PRO A 592 8.06 -19.62 30.15
C PRO A 592 8.89 -19.91 31.41
N GLY A 593 9.40 -18.85 32.05
CA GLY A 593 10.35 -18.93 33.17
C GLY A 593 11.77 -18.47 32.82
N TYR A 594 12.11 -18.40 31.52
CA TYR A 594 13.38 -17.83 31.06
C TYR A 594 13.51 -16.34 31.42
N LYS A 595 14.71 -15.93 31.85
CA LYS A 595 15.03 -14.52 32.15
C LYS A 595 15.83 -13.91 31.00
N PHE A 596 15.17 -13.04 30.23
CA PHE A 596 15.80 -12.30 29.14
C PHE A 596 16.90 -11.38 29.66
N ARG A 597 18.05 -11.40 28.99
CA ARG A 597 19.23 -10.61 29.37
C ARG A 597 19.50 -9.47 28.40
N VAL A 598 19.22 -9.67 27.12
CA VAL A 598 19.54 -8.70 26.07
C VAL A 598 18.29 -8.13 25.42
N VAL A 599 17.31 -8.97 25.05
CA VAL A 599 16.16 -8.51 24.27
C VAL A 599 15.10 -7.86 25.16
N ASP A 600 14.79 -6.59 24.87
CA ASP A 600 13.78 -5.82 25.58
C ASP A 600 12.46 -5.78 24.81
N SER A 601 12.42 -5.99 23.49
CA SER A 601 11.18 -6.02 22.70
C SER A 601 11.30 -6.95 21.49
N LEU A 602 10.18 -7.47 21.02
CA LEU A 602 10.16 -8.45 19.93
C LEU A 602 9.13 -8.07 18.87
N ILE A 603 9.58 -7.98 17.62
CA ILE A 603 8.71 -7.96 16.44
C ILE A 603 8.65 -9.38 15.87
N THR A 604 7.45 -9.92 15.68
CA THR A 604 7.26 -11.28 15.16
C THR A 604 5.96 -11.42 14.36
N ASN A 605 5.68 -12.61 13.83
CA ASN A 605 4.38 -12.99 13.28
C ASN A 605 3.60 -13.83 14.31
N PHE A 606 2.35 -14.20 13.99
CA PHE A 606 1.60 -15.16 14.80
C PHE A 606 1.98 -16.61 14.50
N HIS A 607 2.14 -17.42 15.55
CA HIS A 607 2.68 -18.77 15.50
C HIS A 607 1.63 -19.85 15.71
N LEU A 608 1.95 -21.09 15.33
CA LEU A 608 1.08 -22.23 15.59
C LEU A 608 0.93 -22.51 17.08
N PRO A 609 -0.26 -22.97 17.52
CA PRO A 609 -0.42 -23.58 18.84
C PRO A 609 0.58 -24.73 19.03
N LYS A 610 1.12 -24.85 20.25
CA LYS A 610 2.11 -25.89 20.62
C LYS A 610 3.43 -25.84 19.81
N SER A 611 3.81 -24.67 19.30
CA SER A 611 5.12 -24.45 18.69
C SER A 611 6.13 -23.90 19.71
N THR A 612 7.42 -24.18 19.48
CA THR A 612 8.54 -23.60 20.26
C THR A 612 8.57 -22.08 20.17
N LEU A 613 8.16 -21.52 19.03
CA LEU A 613 8.08 -20.08 18.81
C LEU A 613 7.03 -19.40 19.70
N LEU A 614 5.86 -20.04 19.87
CA LEU A 614 4.83 -19.55 20.79
C LEU A 614 5.31 -19.61 22.26
N MET A 615 6.10 -20.61 22.63
CA MET A 615 6.69 -20.72 23.96
C MET A 615 7.67 -19.58 24.25
N LEU A 616 8.53 -19.23 23.28
CA LEU A 616 9.44 -18.08 23.39
C LEU A 616 8.66 -16.78 23.59
N VAL A 617 7.65 -16.54 22.75
CA VAL A 617 6.78 -15.37 22.84
C VAL A 617 6.06 -15.31 24.20
N SER A 618 5.60 -16.47 24.70
CA SER A 618 5.00 -16.60 26.03
C SER A 618 5.99 -16.38 27.17
N ALA A 619 7.26 -16.71 26.97
CA ALA A 619 8.31 -16.42 27.95
C ALA A 619 8.55 -14.92 28.08
N LEU A 620 8.47 -14.17 26.98
CA LEU A 620 8.74 -12.74 26.96
C LEU A 620 7.62 -11.91 27.60
N ALA A 621 6.36 -12.19 27.26
CA ALA A 621 5.22 -11.38 27.70
C ALA A 621 4.35 -12.04 28.78
N GLY A 622 4.58 -13.32 29.09
CA GLY A 622 3.73 -14.11 29.96
C GLY A 622 2.59 -14.79 29.19
N LYS A 623 2.35 -16.06 29.50
CA LYS A 623 1.39 -16.93 28.80
C LYS A 623 -0.03 -16.35 28.73
N ASP A 624 -0.57 -15.87 29.85
CA ASP A 624 -1.95 -15.36 29.88
C ASP A 624 -2.15 -14.11 29.00
N LYS A 625 -1.12 -13.27 28.87
CA LYS A 625 -1.17 -12.08 28.01
C LYS A 625 -1.09 -12.48 26.53
N ILE A 626 -0.24 -13.45 26.20
CA ILE A 626 -0.16 -14.00 24.84
C ILE A 626 -1.44 -14.73 24.45
N ASP A 627 -2.01 -15.55 25.32
CA ASP A 627 -3.26 -16.26 25.04
C ASP A 627 -4.40 -15.27 24.74
N ARG A 628 -4.50 -14.17 25.51
CA ARG A 628 -5.46 -13.08 25.22
C ARG A 628 -5.17 -12.37 23.90
N ALA A 629 -3.90 -12.06 23.62
CA ALA A 629 -3.51 -11.43 22.36
C ALA A 629 -3.84 -12.31 21.14
N TYR A 630 -3.66 -13.63 21.25
CA TYR A 630 -3.98 -14.58 20.20
C TYR A 630 -5.49 -14.74 20.04
N GLN A 631 -6.26 -14.75 21.12
CA GLN A 631 -7.72 -14.76 21.06
C GLN A 631 -8.24 -13.51 20.34
N GLU A 632 -7.76 -12.32 20.73
CA GLU A 632 -8.11 -11.07 20.07
C GLU A 632 -7.73 -11.10 18.58
N ALA A 633 -6.53 -11.60 18.25
CA ALA A 633 -6.10 -11.73 16.86
C ALA A 633 -7.03 -12.64 16.05
N ILE A 634 -7.52 -13.74 16.63
CA ILE A 634 -8.49 -14.63 16.00
C ILE A 634 -9.85 -13.92 15.82
N ASP A 635 -10.34 -13.27 16.87
CA ASP A 635 -11.64 -12.59 16.86
C ASP A 635 -11.67 -11.43 15.86
N GLN A 636 -10.53 -10.77 15.65
CA GLN A 636 -10.34 -9.68 14.69
C GLN A 636 -9.83 -10.15 13.32
N GLU A 637 -9.81 -11.47 13.05
CA GLU A 637 -9.41 -12.08 11.79
C GLU A 637 -8.00 -11.66 11.30
N TYR A 638 -7.03 -11.59 12.20
CA TYR A 638 -5.62 -11.43 11.81
C TYR A 638 -5.15 -12.62 10.98
N ARG A 639 -4.26 -12.34 10.02
CA ARG A 639 -3.58 -13.38 9.24
C ARG A 639 -2.43 -13.96 10.05
N PHE A 640 -2.39 -15.28 10.20
CA PHE A 640 -1.35 -15.96 10.95
C PHE A 640 -0.18 -16.39 10.03
N PHE A 641 0.91 -16.88 10.63
CA PHE A 641 2.07 -17.47 9.95
C PHE A 641 3.03 -16.48 9.26
N SER A 642 4.01 -17.00 8.52
CA SER A 642 5.15 -16.27 7.95
C SER A 642 4.81 -15.13 6.98
N TYR A 643 3.63 -15.19 6.35
CA TYR A 643 3.11 -14.14 5.47
C TYR A 643 1.87 -13.46 6.05
N GLY A 644 1.57 -13.77 7.31
CA GLY A 644 0.49 -13.15 8.06
C GLY A 644 0.93 -11.81 8.64
N ASP A 645 0.02 -11.24 9.41
CA ASP A 645 0.20 -9.97 10.09
C ASP A 645 1.29 -10.05 11.18
N ALA A 646 1.73 -8.87 11.62
CA ALA A 646 2.78 -8.73 12.61
C ALA A 646 2.22 -8.57 14.03
N MET A 647 3.04 -8.95 15.00
CA MET A 647 2.86 -8.69 16.41
C MET A 647 4.10 -8.00 16.96
N PHE A 648 3.92 -6.93 17.72
CA PHE A 648 4.99 -6.24 18.43
C PHE A 648 4.76 -6.32 19.94
N ILE A 649 5.77 -6.81 20.66
CA ILE A 649 5.74 -7.02 22.11
C ILE A 649 6.72 -6.05 22.73
N CYS A 650 6.21 -5.03 23.40
CA CYS A 650 6.98 -3.86 23.85
C CYS A 650 6.99 -3.61 25.35
#